data_AF-A0A365P2H5-F1
#
_entry.id   AF-A0A365P2H5-F1
#
_cell.length_a   1.000
_cell.length_b   1.000
_cell.length_c   1.000
_cell.angle_alpha   90.00
_cell.angle_beta   90.00
_cell.angle_gamma   90.00
#
_symmetry.space_group_name_H-M   'P 1'
#
loop_
_entity.id
_entity.type
_entity.pdbx_description
1 polymer ?
#
loop_
_entity_poly.entity_id
_entity_poly.type
_entity_poly.pdbx_seq_one_letter_code
_entity_poly.pdbx_strand_id
1 'polypeptide(L)'
;MRNIAIVLYSLFYLTSSAQEFNPKIITLSQNPEITDFSFLKEELKGVQVVMLGENTHFDGNVFEMKTKIVQYLHQEMGFTTIAFESGIYDVWKAQKSISEGQNVKEALSNSLFSIWAKRNEFQSFIEFYNQNKKDLKIFGFDYQITGNNGNVLLAKDLFEYAKKINHKIKFKQEDFELLLESMTNSGMFDEEDISYDQFKTELTLFKTKISQQKDSDEKFYWNQIIKSLLELGYDAILKEEILSTFNTTSYDNIRDKQMADNLLAYLKQNPEAKIICWGANAHFVNNMSSINEPILKEFVPMGSYIKKELKNKVYSLAAVTAEDSIFLQNKWHETPIKKHSFEYFLKEKNTSPHIFISSNQSGMQILAWNRLFSPITFVESKLNELHDGYLYFRSVTPSTIIDSDEENKVFKAKDIQTANLSEPNDDELKKTELNEVVVYAKRTAYQVMQNVIESFERNYPDNPFSSEMKTNIQAKVSNVTYLDFDFIAEQYDLGYLNHINRSTKNIKELRWNKKGDFLSESLREYHGLMYNCPIKYAPFLKKGKFKKFIFQIEETKMYNNEEVFVISFSSPRNHSTFTRRVFLSNYSGYLYVNKKDFAIVKIFENWSVTDFPEQFKEGFNLKNSLLQFTSKEYKNESMHTDFTKIGEYYFITQSTSVLSGNVYNNAAEKQEFEITVNSNWKNFNILNPNQIKNKEEEHSFEKVKYNTLFWSNLKF
;
A
#
# COMPACT_ATOMS: atom_id res chain seq x y z
N MET A 1 53.70 54.74 -10.10
CA MET A 1 52.27 54.32 -10.16
C MET A 1 51.89 53.49 -11.40
N ARG A 2 52.75 53.30 -12.40
CA ARG A 2 52.42 52.53 -13.63
C ARG A 2 52.71 51.02 -13.55
N ASN A 3 53.53 50.58 -12.59
CA ASN A 3 53.91 49.16 -12.42
C ASN A 3 53.03 48.38 -11.42
N ILE A 4 52.20 49.06 -10.63
CA ILE A 4 51.25 48.40 -9.70
C ILE A 4 49.97 47.99 -10.44
N ALA A 5 49.58 48.72 -11.48
CA ALA A 5 48.41 48.38 -12.31
C ALA A 5 48.61 47.10 -13.13
N ILE A 6 49.84 46.81 -13.59
CA ILE A 6 50.13 45.60 -14.37
C ILE A 6 50.15 44.36 -13.48
N VAL A 7 50.65 44.47 -12.24
CA VAL A 7 50.62 43.38 -11.26
C VAL A 7 49.19 43.08 -10.80
N LEU A 8 48.34 44.11 -10.64
CA LEU A 8 46.92 43.93 -10.35
C LEU A 8 46.12 43.36 -11.54
N TYR A 9 46.50 43.66 -12.79
CA TYR A 9 45.87 43.05 -13.97
C TYR A 9 46.28 41.59 -14.17
N SER A 10 47.51 41.20 -13.80
CA SER A 10 47.92 39.78 -13.80
C SER A 10 47.37 38.97 -12.62
N LEU A 11 47.00 39.62 -11.51
CA LEU A 11 46.32 38.98 -10.37
C LEU A 11 44.79 38.83 -10.58
N PHE A 12 44.19 39.63 -11.47
CA PHE A 12 42.79 39.45 -11.89
C PHE A 12 42.58 38.41 -13.00
N TYR A 13 43.65 37.90 -13.62
CA TYR A 13 43.56 36.70 -14.48
C TYR A 13 43.70 35.39 -13.69
N LEU A 14 43.88 35.46 -12.36
CA LEU A 14 43.85 34.31 -11.46
C LEU A 14 42.56 34.23 -10.63
N THR A 15 41.55 35.06 -10.93
CA THR A 15 40.23 34.93 -10.33
C THR A 15 39.32 34.09 -11.22
N SER A 16 38.89 32.97 -10.65
CA SER A 16 37.75 32.14 -11.05
C SER A 16 37.83 31.49 -12.43
N SER A 17 38.72 30.51 -12.60
CA SER A 17 38.20 29.26 -13.14
C SER A 17 37.25 28.71 -12.08
N ALA A 18 35.97 29.10 -12.13
CA ALA A 18 34.94 28.28 -11.51
C ALA A 18 35.19 26.89 -12.10
N GLN A 19 35.63 25.96 -11.26
CA GLN A 19 36.06 24.66 -11.73
C GLN A 19 34.80 23.99 -12.28
N GLU A 20 34.63 24.01 -13.60
CA GLU A 20 33.43 23.49 -14.24
C GLU A 20 33.30 22.01 -13.86
N PHE A 21 32.10 21.60 -13.48
CA PHE A 21 31.79 20.22 -13.13
C PHE A 21 31.96 19.34 -14.37
N ASN A 22 33.13 18.70 -14.50
CA ASN A 22 33.50 17.86 -15.64
C ASN A 22 34.34 16.65 -15.20
N PRO A 23 33.75 15.72 -14.42
CA PRO A 23 34.45 14.52 -13.95
C PRO A 23 34.85 13.60 -15.12
N LYS A 24 35.94 12.84 -14.92
CA LYS A 24 36.34 11.72 -15.79
C LYS A 24 35.30 10.61 -15.73
N ILE A 25 35.10 9.96 -16.87
CA ILE A 25 34.07 8.94 -17.07
C ILE A 25 34.66 7.65 -17.64
N ILE A 26 34.02 6.51 -17.34
CA ILE A 26 34.23 5.22 -18.01
C ILE A 26 32.91 4.84 -18.68
N THR A 27 32.94 4.51 -19.96
CA THR A 27 31.73 4.14 -20.73
C THR A 27 31.54 2.64 -20.75
N LEU A 28 30.31 2.17 -20.60
CA LEU A 28 29.94 0.75 -20.75
C LEU A 28 28.90 0.59 -21.86
N SER A 29 28.95 -0.55 -22.56
CA SER A 29 28.01 -0.92 -23.61
C SER A 29 26.60 -1.13 -23.03
N GLN A 30 25.55 -1.19 -23.87
CA GLN A 30 24.17 -1.40 -23.40
C GLN A 30 24.02 -2.67 -22.55
N ASN A 31 24.72 -3.73 -22.94
CA ASN A 31 24.74 -5.02 -22.27
C ASN A 31 26.20 -5.37 -21.95
N PRO A 32 26.78 -4.82 -20.87
CA PRO A 32 28.17 -5.09 -20.54
C PRO A 32 28.36 -6.56 -20.20
N GLU A 33 29.51 -7.10 -20.58
CA GLU A 33 29.98 -8.41 -20.16
C GLU A 33 30.59 -8.31 -18.75
N ILE A 34 30.70 -9.44 -18.05
CA ILE A 34 31.26 -9.48 -16.69
C ILE A 34 32.66 -8.85 -16.63
N THR A 35 33.49 -9.04 -17.68
CA THR A 35 34.84 -8.48 -17.76
C THR A 35 34.89 -6.95 -17.90
N ASP A 36 33.80 -6.33 -18.37
CA ASP A 36 33.72 -4.87 -18.54
C ASP A 36 33.72 -4.15 -17.17
N PHE A 37 33.42 -4.86 -16.09
CA PHE A 37 33.52 -4.36 -14.72
C PHE A 37 34.94 -4.44 -14.12
N SER A 38 35.96 -4.75 -14.92
CA SER A 38 37.35 -4.88 -14.44
C SER A 38 37.92 -3.64 -13.74
N PHE A 39 37.40 -2.45 -14.06
CA PHE A 39 37.76 -1.20 -13.37
C PHE A 39 37.41 -1.22 -11.87
N LEU A 40 36.43 -2.02 -11.45
CA LEU A 40 36.05 -2.16 -10.04
C LEU A 40 37.16 -2.79 -9.19
N LYS A 41 38.13 -3.50 -9.77
CA LYS A 41 39.26 -4.08 -9.02
C LYS A 41 40.08 -3.01 -8.30
N GLU A 42 40.30 -1.85 -8.92
CA GLU A 42 41.00 -0.74 -8.24
C GLU A 42 40.06 0.11 -7.38
N GLU A 43 38.84 0.41 -7.83
CA GLU A 43 37.87 1.19 -7.03
C GLU A 43 37.56 0.50 -5.69
N LEU A 44 37.50 -0.84 -5.66
CA LEU A 44 37.11 -1.62 -4.49
C LEU A 44 38.29 -2.25 -3.75
N LYS A 45 39.50 -1.74 -3.95
CA LYS A 45 40.69 -2.26 -3.29
C LYS A 45 40.62 -2.10 -1.77
N GLY A 46 40.64 -3.22 -1.05
CA GLY A 46 40.52 -3.25 0.41
C GLY A 46 39.09 -3.03 0.93
N VAL A 47 38.09 -2.97 0.04
CA VAL A 47 36.68 -2.86 0.38
C VAL A 47 36.12 -4.21 0.82
N GLN A 48 35.40 -4.19 1.93
CA GLN A 48 34.72 -5.33 2.52
C GLN A 48 33.20 -5.30 2.26
N VAL A 49 32.61 -4.10 2.20
CA VAL A 49 31.16 -3.90 1.97
C VAL A 49 30.96 -3.02 0.75
N VAL A 50 30.19 -3.51 -0.23
CA VAL A 50 29.78 -2.73 -1.41
C VAL A 50 28.28 -2.50 -1.37
N MET A 51 27.84 -1.25 -1.37
CA MET A 51 26.44 -0.86 -1.38
C MET A 51 26.00 -0.51 -2.80
N LEU A 52 25.12 -1.32 -3.37
CA LEU A 52 24.57 -1.14 -4.72
C LEU A 52 23.20 -0.47 -4.64
N GLY A 53 23.21 0.85 -4.79
CA GLY A 53 22.03 1.70 -4.74
C GLY A 53 21.23 1.69 -6.04
N GLU A 54 19.93 1.97 -5.93
CA GLU A 54 19.03 2.27 -7.04
C GLU A 54 18.23 3.56 -6.76
N ASN A 55 18.01 4.37 -7.80
CA ASN A 55 17.28 5.64 -7.66
C ASN A 55 15.78 5.40 -7.41
N THR A 56 15.23 4.41 -8.12
CA THR A 56 13.84 3.98 -7.97
C THR A 56 13.77 2.46 -7.86
N HIS A 57 12.69 1.95 -7.26
CA HIS A 57 12.42 0.50 -7.19
C HIS A 57 11.67 -0.03 -8.42
N PHE A 58 11.67 0.73 -9.53
CA PHE A 58 10.91 0.41 -10.73
C PHE A 58 11.78 0.30 -11.98
N ASP A 59 13.08 0.57 -11.91
CA ASP A 59 13.97 0.54 -13.08
C ASP A 59 14.51 -0.89 -13.31
N GLY A 60 13.82 -1.66 -14.15
CA GLY A 60 14.13 -3.08 -14.39
C GLY A 60 15.54 -3.33 -14.90
N ASN A 61 16.03 -2.52 -15.84
CA ASN A 61 17.41 -2.65 -16.34
C ASN A 61 18.48 -2.29 -15.30
N VAL A 62 18.13 -1.51 -14.25
CA VAL A 62 19.02 -1.29 -13.11
C VAL A 62 19.17 -2.56 -12.28
N PHE A 63 18.11 -3.36 -12.12
CA PHE A 63 18.19 -4.66 -11.45
C PHE A 63 19.10 -5.62 -12.21
N GLU A 64 18.97 -5.72 -13.53
CA GLU A 64 19.84 -6.58 -14.34
C GLU A 64 21.31 -6.14 -14.27
N MET A 65 21.57 -4.83 -14.30
CA MET A 65 22.92 -4.29 -14.15
C MET A 65 23.49 -4.61 -12.76
N LYS A 66 22.72 -4.43 -11.69
CA LYS A 66 23.12 -4.82 -10.34
C LYS A 66 23.43 -6.31 -10.29
N THR A 67 22.63 -7.18 -10.92
CA THR A 67 22.92 -8.61 -11.03
C THR A 67 24.28 -8.87 -11.67
N LYS A 68 24.61 -8.20 -12.78
CA LYS A 68 25.93 -8.36 -13.45
C LYS A 68 27.09 -7.90 -12.56
N ILE A 69 26.90 -6.82 -11.81
CA ILE A 69 27.89 -6.36 -10.82
C ILE A 69 28.03 -7.40 -9.71
N VAL A 70 26.92 -7.95 -9.18
CA VAL A 70 26.97 -9.03 -8.17
C VAL A 70 27.74 -10.24 -8.71
N GLN A 71 27.49 -10.66 -9.95
CA GLN A 71 28.22 -11.74 -10.61
C GLN A 71 29.73 -11.47 -10.60
N TYR A 72 30.15 -10.29 -11.05
CA TYR A 72 31.55 -9.89 -11.06
C TYR A 72 32.17 -9.89 -9.66
N LEU A 73 31.51 -9.25 -8.68
CA LEU A 73 32.02 -9.16 -7.31
C LEU A 73 32.17 -10.54 -6.66
N HIS A 74 31.22 -11.44 -6.88
CA HIS A 74 31.30 -12.80 -6.36
C HIS A 74 32.40 -13.61 -7.03
N GLN A 75 32.41 -13.67 -8.37
CA GLN A 75 33.28 -14.55 -9.15
C GLN A 75 34.73 -14.07 -9.18
N GLU A 76 34.97 -12.76 -9.28
CA GLU A 76 36.30 -12.18 -9.51
C GLU A 76 36.91 -11.53 -8.27
N MET A 77 36.08 -11.15 -7.28
CA MET A 77 36.53 -10.35 -6.14
C MET A 77 36.25 -11.02 -4.78
N GLY A 78 35.71 -12.25 -4.78
CA GLY A 78 35.56 -13.06 -3.57
C GLY A 78 34.53 -12.51 -2.58
N PHE A 79 33.49 -11.81 -3.05
CA PHE A 79 32.35 -11.46 -2.20
C PHE A 79 31.52 -12.71 -1.89
N THR A 80 31.19 -12.93 -0.62
CA THR A 80 30.62 -14.20 -0.12
C THR A 80 29.22 -14.05 0.46
N THR A 81 28.69 -12.82 0.55
CA THR A 81 27.34 -12.56 1.08
C THR A 81 26.67 -11.46 0.27
N ILE A 82 25.40 -11.66 -0.08
CA ILE A 82 24.50 -10.64 -0.61
C ILE A 82 23.47 -10.31 0.48
N ALA A 83 23.36 -9.03 0.81
CA ALA A 83 22.50 -8.52 1.87
C ALA A 83 21.43 -7.62 1.26
N PHE A 84 20.18 -7.82 1.62
CA PHE A 84 19.03 -7.09 1.07
C PHE A 84 18.45 -6.12 2.08
N GLU A 85 17.97 -4.99 1.56
CA GLU A 85 17.00 -4.10 2.22
C GLU A 85 15.65 -4.83 2.32
N SER A 86 15.64 -5.94 3.05
CA SER A 86 14.47 -6.76 3.35
C SER A 86 14.62 -7.36 4.74
N GLY A 87 13.51 -7.80 5.31
CA GLY A 87 13.37 -8.15 6.71
C GLY A 87 14.39 -9.20 7.16
N ILE A 88 15.07 -8.93 8.27
CA ILE A 88 16.10 -9.83 8.80
C ILE A 88 15.54 -11.23 9.11
N TYR A 89 14.32 -11.33 9.63
CA TYR A 89 13.66 -12.62 9.87
C TYR A 89 13.31 -13.31 8.53
N ASP A 90 12.71 -12.57 7.61
CA ASP A 90 12.28 -13.09 6.31
C ASP A 90 13.45 -13.74 5.57
N VAL A 91 14.56 -13.01 5.42
CA VAL A 91 15.72 -13.49 4.64
C VAL A 91 16.45 -14.59 5.39
N TRP A 92 16.50 -14.56 6.72
CA TRP A 92 17.03 -15.67 7.50
C TRP A 92 16.21 -16.96 7.31
N LYS A 93 14.88 -16.86 7.28
CA LYS A 93 13.99 -17.98 7.02
C LYS A 93 14.23 -18.55 5.61
N ALA A 94 14.35 -17.69 4.60
CA ALA A 94 14.70 -18.12 3.25
C ALA A 94 16.05 -18.85 3.22
N GLN A 95 17.09 -18.31 3.86
CA GLN A 95 18.41 -18.93 3.91
C GLN A 95 18.33 -20.35 4.47
N LYS A 96 17.59 -20.52 5.58
CA LYS A 96 17.40 -21.82 6.23
C LYS A 96 16.64 -22.78 5.32
N SER A 97 15.51 -22.37 4.76
CA SER A 97 14.71 -23.25 3.90
C SER A 97 15.45 -23.66 2.63
N ILE A 98 16.24 -22.76 2.03
CA ILE A 98 17.08 -23.07 0.86
C ILE A 98 18.14 -24.11 1.23
N SER A 99 18.76 -23.98 2.41
CA SER A 99 19.70 -24.98 2.92
C SER A 99 19.03 -26.34 3.22
N GLU A 100 17.74 -26.34 3.56
CA GLU A 100 16.91 -27.54 3.76
C GLU A 100 16.34 -28.11 2.44
N GLY A 101 16.61 -27.47 1.30
CA GLY A 101 16.27 -27.97 -0.04
C GLY A 101 15.02 -27.34 -0.68
N GLN A 102 14.43 -26.29 -0.10
CA GLN A 102 13.33 -25.55 -0.74
C GLN A 102 13.81 -24.91 -2.05
N ASN A 103 12.89 -24.77 -3.00
CA ASN A 103 13.14 -24.04 -4.23
C ASN A 103 13.54 -22.58 -3.93
N VAL A 104 14.65 -22.13 -4.54
CA VAL A 104 15.20 -20.79 -4.31
C VAL A 104 14.25 -19.67 -4.71
N LYS A 105 13.59 -19.80 -5.86
CA LYS A 105 12.66 -18.77 -6.36
C LYS A 105 11.50 -18.59 -5.40
N GLU A 106 10.93 -19.70 -4.92
CA GLU A 106 9.84 -19.69 -3.95
C GLU A 106 10.29 -19.09 -2.60
N ALA A 107 11.43 -19.54 -2.07
CA ALA A 107 11.95 -19.06 -0.80
C ALA A 107 12.24 -17.55 -0.82
N LEU A 108 12.87 -17.04 -1.89
CA LEU A 108 13.15 -15.61 -2.03
C LEU A 108 11.89 -14.79 -2.30
N SER A 109 10.94 -15.29 -3.10
CA SER A 109 9.66 -14.62 -3.35
C SER A 109 8.80 -14.48 -2.09
N ASN A 110 8.94 -15.40 -1.14
CA ASN A 110 8.25 -15.36 0.15
C ASN A 110 8.95 -14.50 1.21
N SER A 111 10.13 -13.93 0.91
CA SER A 111 10.97 -13.26 1.91
C SER A 111 11.44 -11.85 1.53
N LEU A 112 11.78 -11.61 0.28
CA LEU A 112 12.20 -10.28 -0.17
C LEU A 112 11.00 -9.37 -0.42
N PHE A 113 11.18 -8.05 -0.36
CA PHE A 113 10.12 -7.14 -0.80
C PHE A 113 9.64 -7.48 -2.21
N SER A 114 8.32 -7.43 -2.38
CA SER A 114 7.65 -7.72 -3.65
C SER A 114 8.08 -6.79 -4.79
N ILE A 115 8.55 -5.57 -4.46
CA ILE A 115 9.10 -4.60 -5.41
C ILE A 115 10.26 -5.17 -6.23
N TRP A 116 11.01 -6.15 -5.69
CA TRP A 116 12.05 -6.90 -6.42
C TRP A 116 11.60 -8.32 -6.73
N ALA A 117 11.15 -9.08 -5.73
CA ALA A 117 11.01 -10.53 -5.85
C ALA A 117 9.97 -10.96 -6.91
N LYS A 118 8.96 -10.12 -7.14
CA LYS A 118 7.90 -10.33 -8.13
C LYS A 118 8.20 -9.69 -9.50
N ARG A 119 9.44 -9.28 -9.78
CA ARG A 119 9.84 -8.66 -11.05
C ARG A 119 10.57 -9.62 -11.97
N ASN A 120 10.30 -9.55 -13.27
CA ASN A 120 10.95 -10.39 -14.29
C ASN A 120 12.45 -10.11 -14.35
N GLU A 121 12.86 -8.85 -14.28
CA GLU A 121 14.25 -8.42 -14.42
C GLU A 121 15.12 -8.86 -13.22
N PHE A 122 14.49 -9.01 -12.04
CA PHE A 122 15.14 -9.55 -10.84
C PHE A 122 15.33 -11.08 -10.89
N GLN A 123 14.64 -11.81 -11.79
CA GLN A 123 14.79 -13.26 -11.89
C GLN A 123 16.20 -13.69 -12.32
N SER A 124 16.89 -12.83 -13.07
CA SER A 124 18.31 -13.03 -13.42
C SER A 124 19.20 -13.21 -12.18
N PHE A 125 18.94 -12.45 -11.11
CA PHE A 125 19.62 -12.61 -9.83
C PHE A 125 19.24 -13.94 -9.16
N ILE A 126 17.96 -14.31 -9.16
CA ILE A 126 17.48 -15.56 -8.55
C ILE A 126 18.15 -16.77 -9.21
N GLU A 127 18.26 -16.77 -10.54
CA GLU A 127 18.94 -17.83 -11.29
C GLU A 127 20.42 -17.91 -10.95
N PHE A 128 21.11 -16.76 -10.95
CA PHE A 128 22.51 -16.67 -10.55
C PHE A 128 22.72 -17.17 -9.11
N TYR A 129 21.91 -16.72 -8.16
CA TYR A 129 21.98 -17.15 -6.77
C TYR A 129 21.72 -18.65 -6.65
N ASN A 130 20.74 -19.20 -7.37
CA ASN A 130 20.46 -20.64 -7.34
C ASN A 130 21.67 -21.50 -7.78
N GLN A 131 22.48 -21.01 -8.72
CA GLN A 131 23.71 -21.67 -9.15
C GLN A 131 24.85 -21.54 -8.13
N ASN A 132 24.87 -20.46 -7.33
CA ASN A 132 25.98 -20.10 -6.43
C ASN A 132 25.63 -20.18 -4.93
N LYS A 133 24.44 -20.64 -4.56
CA LYS A 133 23.90 -20.69 -3.18
C LYS A 133 24.75 -21.46 -2.15
N LYS A 134 25.74 -22.23 -2.60
CA LYS A 134 26.70 -22.91 -1.72
C LYS A 134 27.76 -21.95 -1.17
N ASP A 135 28.18 -20.99 -1.99
CA ASP A 135 29.31 -20.10 -1.71
C ASP A 135 28.87 -18.62 -1.56
N LEU A 136 27.62 -18.31 -1.89
CA LEU A 136 26.98 -17.01 -1.70
C LEU A 136 25.84 -17.11 -0.68
N LYS A 137 26.03 -16.49 0.50
CA LYS A 137 25.00 -16.40 1.54
C LYS A 137 24.05 -15.22 1.30
N ILE A 138 22.82 -15.33 1.78
CA ILE A 138 21.85 -14.22 1.83
C ILE A 138 21.67 -13.70 3.25
N PHE A 139 21.46 -12.39 3.39
CA PHE A 139 21.18 -11.72 4.66
C PHE A 139 20.14 -10.61 4.45
N GLY A 140 19.26 -10.39 5.43
CA GLY A 140 18.33 -9.26 5.44
C GLY A 140 18.76 -8.29 6.51
N PHE A 141 18.90 -7.00 6.19
CA PHE A 141 19.26 -5.99 7.18
C PHE A 141 18.08 -5.14 7.65
N ASP A 142 16.93 -5.22 6.99
CA ASP A 142 15.75 -4.41 7.35
C ASP A 142 15.08 -4.90 8.64
N TYR A 143 14.54 -3.95 9.42
CA TYR A 143 13.74 -4.23 10.61
C TYR A 143 12.27 -4.52 10.29
N GLN A 144 11.82 -4.15 9.09
CA GLN A 144 10.46 -4.39 8.63
C GLN A 144 10.20 -5.88 8.35
N ILE A 145 8.91 -6.23 8.35
CA ILE A 145 8.42 -7.52 7.88
C ILE A 145 8.04 -7.35 6.41
N THR A 146 8.70 -8.10 5.53
CA THR A 146 8.77 -7.75 4.10
C THR A 146 8.20 -8.82 3.18
N GLY A 147 8.07 -10.05 3.69
CA GLY A 147 7.58 -11.20 2.96
C GLY A 147 6.53 -12.01 3.71
N ASN A 148 5.97 -13.00 3.01
CA ASN A 148 5.01 -13.95 3.58
C ASN A 148 5.60 -14.75 4.75
N ASN A 149 6.91 -15.05 4.72
CA ASN A 149 7.57 -15.76 5.81
C ASN A 149 7.39 -15.00 7.13
N GLY A 150 7.70 -13.71 7.18
CA GLY A 150 7.52 -12.89 8.36
C GLY A 150 6.06 -12.67 8.72
N ASN A 151 5.20 -12.41 7.74
CA ASN A 151 3.77 -12.20 7.98
C ASN A 151 3.06 -13.42 8.60
N VAL A 152 3.47 -14.64 8.24
CA VAL A 152 2.77 -15.86 8.63
C VAL A 152 3.50 -16.64 9.73
N LEU A 153 4.84 -16.66 9.70
CA LEU A 153 5.62 -17.59 10.52
C LEU A 153 6.32 -16.91 11.71
N LEU A 154 6.55 -15.60 11.68
CA LEU A 154 7.37 -14.91 12.68
C LEU A 154 6.83 -15.09 14.10
N ALA A 155 5.53 -14.82 14.31
CA ALA A 155 4.92 -14.95 15.63
C ALA A 155 5.05 -16.38 16.16
N LYS A 156 4.67 -17.37 15.36
CA LYS A 156 4.79 -18.79 15.72
C LYS A 156 6.23 -19.17 16.07
N ASP A 157 7.18 -18.90 15.19
CA ASP A 157 8.59 -19.25 15.39
C ASP A 157 9.17 -18.55 16.63
N LEU A 158 8.76 -17.31 16.90
CA LEU A 158 9.16 -16.53 18.07
C LEU A 158 8.69 -17.20 19.36
N PHE A 159 7.42 -17.60 19.42
CA PHE A 159 6.85 -18.29 20.59
C PHE A 159 7.47 -19.69 20.77
N GLU A 160 7.74 -20.42 19.69
CA GLU A 160 8.45 -21.70 19.73
C GLU A 160 9.88 -21.53 20.27
N TYR A 161 10.60 -20.51 19.81
CA TYR A 161 11.95 -20.21 20.31
C TYR A 161 11.94 -19.76 21.78
N ALA A 162 10.95 -18.94 22.19
CA ALA A 162 10.77 -18.56 23.59
C ALA A 162 10.59 -19.79 24.48
N LYS A 163 9.73 -20.73 24.06
CA LYS A 163 9.54 -22.02 24.74
C LYS A 163 10.84 -22.83 24.81
N LYS A 164 11.58 -22.93 23.71
CA LYS A 164 12.87 -23.65 23.62
C LYS A 164 13.90 -23.15 24.64
N ILE A 165 13.95 -21.85 24.92
CA ILE A 165 14.90 -21.27 25.88
C ILE A 165 14.31 -21.07 27.30
N ASN A 166 13.16 -21.71 27.58
CA ASN A 166 12.44 -21.59 28.85
C ASN A 166 12.08 -20.14 29.21
N HIS A 167 11.56 -19.39 28.24
CA HIS A 167 11.00 -18.05 28.41
C HIS A 167 9.48 -18.08 28.19
N LYS A 168 8.72 -17.44 29.07
CA LYS A 168 7.26 -17.33 28.97
C LYS A 168 6.89 -15.89 28.60
N ILE A 169 6.31 -15.72 27.40
CA ILE A 169 5.71 -14.47 26.94
C ILE A 169 4.30 -14.36 27.54
N LYS A 170 3.94 -13.17 28.05
CA LYS A 170 2.66 -12.98 28.77
C LYS A 170 1.45 -12.69 27.91
N PHE A 171 1.63 -12.16 26.70
CA PHE A 171 0.53 -11.98 25.74
C PHE A 171 0.34 -13.25 24.89
N LYS A 172 -0.84 -13.38 24.26
CA LYS A 172 -1.15 -14.54 23.40
C LYS A 172 -0.50 -14.40 22.03
N GLN A 173 -0.26 -15.53 21.38
CA GLN A 173 0.34 -15.55 20.05
C GLN A 173 -0.58 -14.89 19.02
N GLU A 174 -1.89 -15.17 19.10
CA GLU A 174 -2.88 -14.64 18.17
C GLU A 174 -2.98 -13.11 18.25
N ASP A 175 -2.96 -12.56 19.46
CA ASP A 175 -2.96 -11.10 19.68
C ASP A 175 -1.68 -10.45 19.11
N PHE A 176 -0.55 -11.16 19.22
CA PHE A 176 0.73 -10.70 18.67
C PHE A 176 0.77 -10.75 17.14
N GLU A 177 0.19 -11.79 16.52
CA GLU A 177 0.02 -11.89 15.07
C GLU A 177 -0.78 -10.70 14.53
N LEU A 178 -1.89 -10.34 15.18
CA LEU A 178 -2.71 -9.18 14.81
C LEU A 178 -1.92 -7.87 14.94
N LEU A 179 -1.11 -7.72 16.00
CA LEU A 179 -0.27 -6.54 16.21
C LEU A 179 0.81 -6.43 15.13
N LEU A 180 1.51 -7.53 14.79
CA LEU A 180 2.50 -7.55 13.71
C LEU A 180 1.88 -7.14 12.37
N GLU A 181 0.69 -7.67 12.06
CA GLU A 181 -0.05 -7.32 10.86
C GLU A 181 -0.41 -5.82 10.84
N SER A 182 -0.89 -5.28 11.96
CA SER A 182 -1.17 -3.84 12.07
C SER A 182 0.09 -3.01 11.80
N MET A 183 1.20 -3.30 12.47
CA MET A 183 2.43 -2.54 12.29
C MET A 183 2.98 -2.65 10.85
N THR A 184 2.81 -3.80 10.21
CA THR A 184 3.33 -4.05 8.85
C THR A 184 2.45 -3.41 7.78
N ASN A 185 1.13 -3.59 7.85
CA ASN A 185 0.21 -3.14 6.79
C ASN A 185 -0.19 -1.68 6.96
N SER A 186 -0.40 -1.22 8.19
CA SER A 186 -0.86 0.14 8.48
C SER A 186 0.26 1.09 8.90
N GLY A 187 1.42 0.56 9.30
CA GLY A 187 2.46 1.35 9.94
C GLY A 187 2.08 1.86 11.33
N MET A 188 0.99 1.36 11.92
CA MET A 188 0.49 1.79 13.23
C MET A 188 0.58 0.69 14.27
N PHE A 189 0.94 1.08 15.49
CA PHE A 189 0.83 0.23 16.66
C PHE A 189 -0.63 0.17 17.14
N ASP A 190 -1.18 -1.04 17.34
CA ASP A 190 -2.56 -1.22 17.80
C ASP A 190 -2.62 -1.71 19.24
N GLU A 191 -2.96 -0.80 20.16
CA GLU A 191 -2.93 -1.06 21.61
C GLU A 191 -4.19 -1.75 22.16
N GLU A 192 -5.04 -2.36 21.31
CA GLU A 192 -6.28 -3.01 21.76
C GLU A 192 -6.01 -4.21 22.68
N ASP A 193 -5.26 -5.19 22.18
CA ASP A 193 -5.02 -6.47 22.85
C ASP A 193 -3.66 -6.51 23.55
N ILE A 194 -2.68 -5.73 23.06
CA ILE A 194 -1.33 -5.62 23.60
C ILE A 194 -0.96 -4.14 23.64
N SER A 195 -0.80 -3.55 24.83
CA SER A 195 -0.30 -2.18 24.94
C SER A 195 1.17 -2.08 24.53
N TYR A 196 1.60 -0.90 24.09
CA TYR A 196 3.00 -0.68 23.70
C TYR A 196 3.96 -0.96 24.86
N ASP A 197 3.60 -0.56 26.09
CA ASP A 197 4.38 -0.84 27.29
C ASP A 197 4.52 -2.34 27.58
N GLN A 198 3.44 -3.11 27.38
CA GLN A 198 3.47 -4.57 27.53
C GLN A 198 4.38 -5.20 26.48
N PHE A 199 4.21 -4.83 25.20
CA PHE A 199 5.05 -5.29 24.09
C PHE A 199 6.53 -5.02 24.36
N LYS A 200 6.87 -3.77 24.67
CA LYS A 200 8.24 -3.33 24.91
C LYS A 200 8.87 -4.06 26.10
N THR A 201 8.14 -4.19 27.20
CA THR A 201 8.62 -4.85 28.41
C THR A 201 8.91 -6.32 28.16
N GLU A 202 7.95 -7.05 27.58
CA GLU A 202 8.07 -8.49 27.36
C GLU A 202 9.17 -8.82 26.33
N LEU A 203 9.25 -8.08 25.22
CA LEU A 203 10.33 -8.28 24.24
C LEU A 203 11.71 -7.90 24.79
N THR A 204 11.80 -6.89 25.67
CA THR A 204 13.07 -6.54 26.34
C THR A 204 13.52 -7.66 27.30
N LEU A 205 12.60 -8.22 28.07
CA LEU A 205 12.89 -9.38 28.93
C LEU A 205 13.32 -10.60 28.10
N PHE A 206 12.65 -10.83 26.98
CA PHE A 206 12.99 -11.92 26.07
C PHE A 206 14.39 -11.73 25.48
N LYS A 207 14.71 -10.54 24.98
CA LYS A 207 16.05 -10.19 24.48
C LYS A 207 17.14 -10.43 25.55
N THR A 208 16.91 -10.03 26.80
CA THR A 208 17.83 -10.33 27.90
C THR A 208 18.01 -11.83 28.09
N LYS A 209 16.93 -12.62 28.02
CA LYS A 209 17.00 -14.08 28.11
C LYS A 209 17.77 -14.73 26.94
N ILE A 210 17.63 -14.18 25.73
CA ILE A 210 18.40 -14.62 24.53
C ILE A 210 19.89 -14.35 24.72
N SER A 211 20.26 -13.20 25.28
CA SER A 211 21.66 -12.82 25.49
C SER A 211 22.42 -13.80 26.39
N GLN A 212 21.71 -14.47 27.31
CA GLN A 212 22.25 -15.48 28.23
C GLN A 212 22.45 -16.86 27.60
N GLN A 213 21.96 -17.08 26.37
CA GLN A 213 22.14 -18.36 25.68
C GLN A 213 23.57 -18.51 25.16
N LYS A 214 23.98 -19.75 24.86
CA LYS A 214 25.27 -20.02 24.21
C LYS A 214 25.34 -19.38 22.83
N ASP A 215 26.52 -18.90 22.46
CA ASP A 215 26.74 -18.29 21.16
C ASP A 215 26.47 -19.29 20.03
N SER A 216 25.66 -18.85 19.07
CA SER A 216 25.21 -19.61 17.90
C SER A 216 24.60 -18.65 16.88
N ASP A 217 24.50 -19.08 15.63
CA ASP A 217 23.82 -18.31 14.58
C ASP A 217 22.34 -18.06 14.94
N GLU A 218 21.66 -19.07 15.48
CA GLU A 218 20.26 -18.94 15.91
C GLU A 218 20.10 -17.87 17.01
N LYS A 219 21.02 -17.82 18.00
CA LYS A 219 21.03 -16.76 19.01
C LYS A 219 21.21 -15.38 18.38
N PHE A 220 22.13 -15.25 17.41
CA PHE A 220 22.37 -13.98 16.72
C PHE A 220 21.11 -13.47 16.03
N TYR A 221 20.50 -14.31 15.19
CA TYR A 221 19.31 -13.91 14.44
C TYR A 221 18.18 -13.51 15.37
N TRP A 222 17.86 -14.34 16.38
CA TRP A 222 16.80 -13.98 17.32
C TRP A 222 17.09 -12.70 18.10
N ASN A 223 18.34 -12.47 18.52
CA ASN A 223 18.68 -11.22 19.19
C ASN A 223 18.48 -10.00 18.27
N GLN A 224 18.81 -10.10 16.99
CA GLN A 224 18.62 -9.00 16.03
C GLN A 224 17.15 -8.85 15.60
N ILE A 225 16.40 -9.94 15.49
CA ILE A 225 14.95 -9.92 15.22
C ILE A 225 14.20 -9.23 16.36
N ILE A 226 14.50 -9.57 17.62
CA ILE A 226 13.84 -8.91 18.76
C ILE A 226 14.20 -7.43 18.86
N LYS A 227 15.45 -7.04 18.55
CA LYS A 227 15.80 -5.62 18.41
C LYS A 227 14.98 -4.95 17.32
N SER A 228 14.92 -5.57 16.14
CA SER A 228 14.18 -5.04 14.99
C SER A 228 12.68 -4.88 15.30
N LEU A 229 12.07 -5.83 16.01
CA LEU A 229 10.68 -5.73 16.45
C LEU A 229 10.46 -4.60 17.47
N LEU A 230 11.39 -4.40 18.41
CA LEU A 230 11.32 -3.28 19.35
C LEU A 230 11.35 -1.93 18.62
N GLU A 231 12.24 -1.77 17.63
CA GLU A 231 12.30 -0.57 16.81
C GLU A 231 11.08 -0.43 15.89
N LEU A 232 10.54 -1.54 15.36
CA LEU A 232 9.30 -1.54 14.56
C LEU A 232 8.10 -1.07 15.37
N GLY A 233 7.97 -1.55 16.60
CA GLY A 233 6.92 -1.09 17.50
C GLY A 233 7.08 0.37 17.90
N TYR A 234 8.32 0.82 18.12
CA TYR A 234 8.59 2.22 18.46
C TYR A 234 8.34 3.17 17.29
N ASP A 235 8.73 2.78 16.09
CA ASP A 235 8.42 3.54 14.88
C ASP A 235 6.90 3.61 14.67
N ALA A 236 6.20 2.48 14.81
CA ALA A 236 4.75 2.41 14.61
C ALA A 236 3.91 3.18 15.66
N ILE A 237 4.47 3.47 16.85
CA ILE A 237 3.79 4.31 17.86
C ILE A 237 4.08 5.80 17.65
N LEU A 238 5.25 6.15 17.08
CA LEU A 238 5.67 7.54 16.87
C LEU A 238 5.30 8.12 15.52
N LYS A 239 4.84 7.29 14.58
CA LYS A 239 4.70 7.67 13.19
C LYS A 239 3.68 8.79 12.98
N GLU A 240 4.18 10.01 13.00
CA GLU A 240 3.55 11.22 12.48
C GLU A 240 4.08 11.47 11.08
N GLU A 241 3.31 12.16 10.22
CA GLU A 241 3.76 12.40 8.85
C GLU A 241 4.10 13.86 8.59
N ILE A 242 5.25 14.08 7.97
CA ILE A 242 5.63 15.38 7.38
C ILE A 242 5.37 15.33 5.87
N LEU A 243 4.65 16.36 5.40
CA LEU A 243 4.49 16.72 3.99
C LEU A 243 5.89 17.00 3.40
N SER A 244 6.41 16.16 2.49
CA SER A 244 7.78 16.31 1.97
C SER A 244 7.90 15.93 0.51
N THR A 245 8.58 16.76 -0.28
CA THR A 245 8.94 16.45 -1.68
C THR A 245 10.09 15.46 -1.83
N PHE A 246 10.70 15.06 -0.72
CA PHE A 246 11.80 14.12 -0.68
C PHE A 246 11.32 12.71 -0.37
N ASN A 247 12.00 11.72 -0.94
CA ASN A 247 11.73 10.31 -0.71
C ASN A 247 12.15 9.83 0.68
N THR A 248 12.85 10.68 1.44
CA THR A 248 13.34 10.39 2.80
C THR A 248 13.29 11.62 3.70
N THR A 249 13.17 11.39 5.01
CA THR A 249 13.08 12.40 6.06
C THR A 249 13.69 11.87 7.37
N SER A 250 13.67 12.68 8.44
CA SER A 250 14.09 12.23 9.77
C SER A 250 13.27 11.07 10.36
N TYR A 251 12.08 10.76 9.85
CA TYR A 251 11.33 9.56 10.26
C TYR A 251 11.99 8.26 9.83
N ASP A 252 12.77 8.27 8.75
CA ASP A 252 13.51 7.08 8.31
C ASP A 252 14.69 6.77 9.24
N ASN A 253 15.08 7.68 10.14
CA ASN A 253 16.27 7.52 10.99
C ASN A 253 16.23 6.27 11.88
N ILE A 254 15.06 5.89 12.40
CA ILE A 254 14.92 4.68 13.23
C ILE A 254 15.21 3.45 12.37
N ARG A 255 14.59 3.38 11.19
CA ARG A 255 14.79 2.31 10.20
C ARG A 255 16.26 2.23 9.77
N ASP A 256 16.83 3.33 9.28
CA ASP A 256 18.20 3.39 8.77
C ASP A 256 19.25 3.05 9.82
N LYS A 257 19.05 3.51 11.06
CA LYS A 257 19.92 3.14 12.16
C LYS A 257 19.84 1.63 12.45
N GLN A 258 18.63 1.06 12.52
CA GLN A 258 18.47 -0.36 12.79
C GLN A 258 18.99 -1.24 11.64
N MET A 259 18.87 -0.79 10.38
CA MET A 259 19.48 -1.42 9.22
C MET A 259 21.01 -1.48 9.34
N ALA A 260 21.62 -0.35 9.69
CA ALA A 260 23.07 -0.30 9.93
C ALA A 260 23.48 -1.21 11.10
N ASP A 261 22.76 -1.18 12.22
CA ASP A 261 23.04 -2.00 13.39
C ASP A 261 22.95 -3.51 13.09
N ASN A 262 22.00 -3.93 12.24
CA ASN A 262 21.88 -5.31 11.77
C ASN A 262 23.10 -5.74 10.93
N LEU A 263 23.50 -4.92 9.95
CA LEU A 263 24.64 -5.21 9.09
C LEU A 263 25.97 -5.22 9.86
N LEU A 264 26.20 -4.25 10.76
CA LEU A 264 27.40 -4.18 11.60
C LEU A 264 27.48 -5.35 12.57
N ALA A 265 26.35 -5.78 13.14
CA ALA A 265 26.32 -6.96 14.00
C ALA A 265 26.67 -8.23 13.22
N TYR A 266 26.18 -8.37 11.98
CA TYR A 266 26.54 -9.49 11.11
C TYR A 266 28.04 -9.52 10.79
N LEU A 267 28.63 -8.37 10.43
CA LEU A 267 30.07 -8.24 10.19
C LEU A 267 30.91 -8.56 11.42
N LYS A 268 30.45 -8.17 12.61
CA LYS A 268 31.15 -8.47 13.86
C LYS A 268 31.23 -9.99 14.12
N GLN A 269 30.18 -10.74 13.79
CA GLN A 269 30.17 -12.19 13.89
C GLN A 269 30.92 -12.88 12.73
N ASN A 270 30.97 -12.23 11.57
CA ASN A 270 31.57 -12.76 10.35
C ASN A 270 32.65 -11.78 9.81
N PRO A 271 33.78 -11.60 10.53
CA PRO A 271 34.76 -10.55 10.20
C PRO A 271 35.42 -10.73 8.84
N GLU A 272 35.46 -11.95 8.32
CA GLU A 272 36.02 -12.29 6.99
C GLU A 272 34.98 -12.17 5.85
N ALA A 273 33.70 -11.92 6.16
CA ALA A 273 32.67 -11.81 5.14
C ALA A 273 32.88 -10.55 4.29
N LYS A 274 32.86 -10.72 2.97
CA LYS A 274 32.77 -9.64 2.00
C LYS A 274 31.34 -9.55 1.50
N ILE A 275 30.69 -8.42 1.76
CA ILE A 275 29.23 -8.25 1.64
C ILE A 275 28.90 -7.30 0.49
N ILE A 276 27.93 -7.70 -0.33
CA ILE A 276 27.28 -6.84 -1.31
C ILE A 276 25.91 -6.48 -0.72
N CYS A 277 25.56 -5.20 -0.66
CA CYS A 277 24.26 -4.73 -0.20
C CYS A 277 23.41 -4.30 -1.39
N TRP A 278 22.12 -4.67 -1.40
CA TRP A 278 21.14 -4.31 -2.40
C TRP A 278 20.04 -3.47 -1.74
N GLY A 279 19.85 -2.24 -2.20
CA GLY A 279 18.83 -1.31 -1.67
C GLY A 279 18.78 0.02 -2.41
N ALA A 280 18.01 0.97 -1.89
CA ALA A 280 17.85 2.31 -2.46
C ALA A 280 19.10 3.20 -2.26
N ASN A 281 19.31 4.16 -3.18
CA ASN A 281 20.38 5.15 -3.10
C ASN A 281 20.35 5.91 -1.77
N ALA A 282 19.18 6.41 -1.36
CA ALA A 282 19.04 7.27 -0.17
C ALA A 282 19.60 6.62 1.10
N HIS A 283 19.31 5.33 1.31
CA HIS A 283 19.80 4.57 2.46
C HIS A 283 21.33 4.38 2.43
N PHE A 284 21.95 4.33 1.25
CA PHE A 284 23.39 4.06 1.09
C PHE A 284 24.26 5.31 1.02
N VAL A 285 23.72 6.48 1.32
CA VAL A 285 24.48 7.72 1.36
C VAL A 285 25.51 7.70 2.51
N ASN A 286 26.77 8.01 2.18
CA ASN A 286 27.91 7.97 3.09
C ASN A 286 27.94 9.14 4.08
N ASN A 287 27.52 10.34 3.66
CA ASN A 287 27.58 11.54 4.49
C ASN A 287 26.65 12.64 3.95
N MET A 288 25.78 13.17 4.81
CA MET A 288 24.83 14.23 4.48
C MET A 288 25.38 15.66 4.73
N SER A 289 26.64 15.82 5.15
CA SER A 289 27.17 17.09 5.69
C SER A 289 27.14 18.30 4.76
N SER A 290 27.17 18.08 3.44
CA SER A 290 27.09 19.17 2.46
C SER A 290 25.66 19.60 2.13
N ILE A 291 24.63 18.90 2.62
CA ILE A 291 23.23 19.23 2.38
C ILE A 291 22.73 20.19 3.46
N ASN A 292 22.22 21.34 3.02
CA ASN A 292 21.65 22.36 3.91
C ASN A 292 20.12 22.38 3.94
N GLU A 293 19.46 21.58 3.10
CA GLU A 293 18.00 21.49 3.02
C GLU A 293 17.40 21.00 4.36
N PRO A 294 16.56 21.79 5.06
CA PRO A 294 16.10 21.46 6.41
C PRO A 294 15.51 20.06 6.57
N ILE A 295 14.67 19.62 5.63
CA ILE A 295 14.02 18.30 5.69
C ILE A 295 15.04 17.15 5.61
N LEU A 296 16.07 17.30 4.77
CA LEU A 296 17.09 16.27 4.57
C LEU A 296 18.23 16.36 5.59
N LYS A 297 18.47 17.53 6.17
CA LYS A 297 19.57 17.76 7.11
C LYS A 297 19.43 16.92 8.38
N GLU A 298 18.21 16.60 8.77
CA GLU A 298 17.92 15.75 9.93
C GLU A 298 17.90 14.26 9.58
N PHE A 299 17.93 13.88 8.30
CA PHE A 299 17.99 12.49 7.88
C PHE A 299 19.43 11.94 8.03
N VAL A 300 19.55 10.76 8.64
CA VAL A 300 20.80 10.04 8.87
C VAL A 300 20.69 8.64 8.24
N PRO A 301 21.20 8.46 7.02
CA PRO A 301 21.08 7.21 6.28
C PRO A 301 21.94 6.08 6.86
N MET A 302 21.58 4.83 6.61
CA MET A 302 22.33 3.66 7.08
C MET A 302 23.78 3.70 6.61
N GLY A 303 24.03 4.16 5.38
CA GLY A 303 25.35 4.35 4.80
C GLY A 303 26.26 5.23 5.65
N SER A 304 25.72 6.25 6.32
CA SER A 304 26.50 7.14 7.18
C SER A 304 26.99 6.43 8.45
N TYR A 305 26.16 5.58 9.06
CA TYR A 305 26.58 4.76 10.20
C TYR A 305 27.65 3.74 9.78
N ILE A 306 27.48 3.09 8.63
CA ILE A 306 28.43 2.11 8.12
C ILE A 306 29.77 2.77 7.74
N LYS A 307 29.74 3.92 7.05
CA LYS A 307 30.96 4.67 6.66
C LYS A 307 31.74 5.12 7.88
N LYS A 308 31.05 5.56 8.94
CA LYS A 308 31.68 5.93 10.21
C LYS A 308 32.46 4.77 10.84
N GLU A 309 31.89 3.58 10.85
CA GLU A 309 32.50 2.40 11.48
C GLU A 309 33.57 1.75 10.60
N LEU A 310 33.28 1.54 9.31
CA LEU A 310 34.13 0.79 8.38
C LEU A 310 35.12 1.65 7.61
N LYS A 311 34.94 2.97 7.57
CA LYS A 311 35.80 3.93 6.87
C LYS A 311 36.01 3.52 5.41
N ASN A 312 37.25 3.24 5.01
CA ASN A 312 37.61 2.89 3.63
C ASN A 312 37.24 1.43 3.27
N LYS A 313 36.71 0.64 4.22
CA LYS A 313 36.26 -0.74 3.95
C LYS A 313 34.82 -0.80 3.41
N VAL A 314 34.15 0.33 3.21
CA VAL A 314 32.83 0.41 2.56
C VAL A 314 32.88 1.31 1.34
N TYR A 315 32.19 0.89 0.29
CA TYR A 315 32.03 1.60 -0.96
C TYR A 315 30.56 1.70 -1.35
N SER A 316 30.07 2.91 -1.63
CA SER A 316 28.70 3.17 -2.06
C SER A 316 28.64 3.52 -3.55
N LEU A 317 27.91 2.71 -4.32
CA LEU A 317 27.69 2.88 -5.76
C LEU A 317 26.22 3.19 -6.04
N ALA A 318 25.92 4.40 -6.49
CA ALA A 318 24.57 4.83 -6.80
C ALA A 318 24.23 4.65 -8.29
N ALA A 319 23.15 3.95 -8.62
CA ALA A 319 22.58 3.98 -9.95
C ALA A 319 21.77 5.27 -10.16
N VAL A 320 21.98 5.98 -11.25
CA VAL A 320 21.36 7.28 -11.53
C VAL A 320 20.91 7.40 -12.99
N THR A 321 19.97 8.29 -13.25
CA THR A 321 19.46 8.59 -14.60
C THR A 321 19.02 10.06 -14.67
N ALA A 322 19.00 10.60 -15.89
CA ALA A 322 18.59 11.96 -16.21
C ALA A 322 17.40 12.01 -17.17
N GLU A 323 16.98 10.87 -17.72
CA GLU A 323 15.86 10.73 -18.67
C GLU A 323 14.76 9.81 -18.11
N ASP A 324 14.60 9.76 -16.78
CA ASP A 324 13.50 9.07 -16.11
C ASP A 324 12.18 9.86 -16.19
N SER A 325 11.10 9.14 -15.90
CA SER A 325 9.75 9.70 -15.83
C SER A 325 9.11 9.36 -14.49
N ILE A 326 8.20 10.21 -14.05
CA ILE A 326 7.34 9.98 -12.88
C ILE A 326 5.91 9.73 -13.31
N PHE A 327 5.24 8.82 -12.62
CA PHE A 327 3.82 8.56 -12.81
C PHE A 327 3.01 9.38 -11.81
N LEU A 328 2.22 10.35 -12.30
CA LEU A 328 1.37 11.24 -11.51
C LEU A 328 -0.01 11.36 -12.16
N GLN A 329 -1.08 11.32 -11.37
CA GLN A 329 -2.46 11.54 -11.88
C GLN A 329 -2.79 10.67 -13.12
N ASN A 330 -2.39 9.40 -13.10
CA ASN A 330 -2.51 8.45 -14.20
C ASN A 330 -1.82 8.85 -15.51
N LYS A 331 -0.80 9.71 -15.46
CA LYS A 331 0.02 10.13 -16.60
C LYS A 331 1.50 10.05 -16.26
N TRP A 332 2.32 9.73 -17.26
CA TRP A 332 3.77 9.81 -17.15
C TRP A 332 4.22 11.24 -17.47
N HIS A 333 5.12 11.77 -16.63
CA HIS A 333 5.73 13.08 -16.80
C HIS A 333 7.25 12.94 -16.83
N GLU A 334 7.91 13.65 -17.74
CA GLU A 334 9.37 13.75 -17.72
C GLU A 334 9.84 14.43 -16.43
N THR A 335 10.94 13.94 -15.86
CA THR A 335 11.56 14.60 -14.71
C THR A 335 12.26 15.90 -15.13
N PRO A 336 12.22 16.95 -14.29
CA PRO A 336 12.88 18.21 -14.59
C PRO A 336 14.40 18.05 -14.58
N ILE A 337 15.08 18.81 -15.45
CA ILE A 337 16.55 18.92 -15.48
C ILE A 337 16.93 20.39 -15.30
N LYS A 338 17.57 20.69 -14.18
CA LYS A 338 18.05 22.03 -13.86
C LYS A 338 19.39 22.28 -14.57
N LYS A 339 19.52 23.42 -15.26
CA LYS A 339 20.78 23.78 -15.94
C LYS A 339 21.95 23.78 -14.93
N HIS A 340 23.10 23.23 -15.33
CA HIS A 340 24.29 23.06 -14.49
C HIS A 340 24.11 22.11 -13.29
N SER A 341 23.04 21.28 -13.27
CA SER A 341 22.92 20.18 -12.31
C SER A 341 23.74 18.96 -12.73
N PHE A 342 23.86 18.00 -11.83
CA PHE A 342 24.45 16.70 -12.10
C PHE A 342 23.73 15.98 -13.25
N GLU A 343 22.40 15.99 -13.25
CA GLU A 343 21.55 15.41 -14.28
C GLU A 343 21.71 16.14 -15.62
N TYR A 344 21.92 17.46 -15.60
CA TYR A 344 22.26 18.21 -16.81
C TYR A 344 23.60 17.74 -17.39
N PHE A 345 24.64 17.57 -16.56
CA PHE A 345 25.92 16.99 -16.99
C PHE A 345 25.74 15.58 -17.57
N LEU A 346 24.97 14.72 -16.90
CA LEU A 346 24.71 13.34 -17.36
C LEU A 346 24.00 13.33 -18.72
N LYS A 347 23.02 14.22 -18.92
CA LYS A 347 22.33 14.40 -20.19
C LYS A 347 23.22 15.00 -21.28
N GLU A 348 24.19 15.85 -20.95
CA GLU A 348 25.16 16.35 -21.96
C GLU A 348 26.16 15.27 -22.39
N LYS A 349 26.53 14.35 -21.48
CA LYS A 349 27.42 13.23 -21.77
C LYS A 349 26.70 12.04 -22.42
N ASN A 350 25.64 12.27 -23.20
CA ASN A 350 24.72 11.25 -23.77
C ASN A 350 25.33 10.28 -24.82
N THR A 351 26.65 10.11 -24.82
CA THR A 351 27.41 9.40 -25.85
C THR A 351 27.48 7.89 -25.64
N SER A 352 27.10 7.39 -24.45
CA SER A 352 27.18 5.97 -24.08
C SER A 352 25.89 5.51 -23.39
N PRO A 353 25.45 4.25 -23.57
CA PRO A 353 24.30 3.68 -22.84
C PRO A 353 24.44 3.80 -21.33
N HIS A 354 25.62 3.44 -20.80
CA HIS A 354 25.93 3.60 -19.38
C HIS A 354 27.27 4.29 -19.20
N ILE A 355 27.39 5.00 -18.08
CA ILE A 355 28.59 5.73 -17.70
C ILE A 355 28.89 5.50 -16.22
N PHE A 356 30.09 5.06 -15.91
CA PHE A 356 30.62 5.04 -14.55
C PHE A 356 31.43 6.31 -14.25
N ILE A 357 31.21 6.88 -13.08
CA ILE A 357 31.91 8.05 -12.54
C ILE A 357 32.41 7.71 -11.14
N SER A 358 33.73 7.67 -10.95
CA SER A 358 34.31 7.58 -9.61
C SER A 358 34.19 8.92 -8.88
N SER A 359 33.83 8.92 -7.60
CA SER A 359 33.85 10.13 -6.77
C SER A 359 35.24 10.53 -6.30
N ASN A 360 36.25 9.65 -6.47
CA ASN A 360 37.62 9.91 -6.07
C ASN A 360 38.36 10.82 -7.06
N GLN A 361 37.80 12.01 -7.30
CA GLN A 361 38.36 13.03 -8.18
C GLN A 361 37.90 14.43 -7.77
N SER A 362 38.71 15.45 -8.07
CA SER A 362 38.46 16.83 -7.66
C SER A 362 37.13 17.40 -8.19
N GLY A 363 36.71 17.01 -9.39
CA GLY A 363 35.45 17.47 -9.99
C GLY A 363 34.20 17.07 -9.18
N MET A 364 34.30 16.02 -8.36
CA MET A 364 33.18 15.52 -7.53
C MET A 364 33.13 16.17 -6.14
N GLN A 365 34.13 17.00 -5.79
CA GLN A 365 34.21 17.72 -4.50
C GLN A 365 33.50 19.08 -4.52
N ILE A 366 32.97 19.47 -5.67
CA ILE A 366 32.30 20.74 -5.90
C ILE A 366 30.83 20.60 -5.54
N LEU A 367 30.23 21.66 -5.00
CA LEU A 367 28.78 21.73 -4.80
C LEU A 367 28.08 21.70 -6.16
N ALA A 368 27.17 20.75 -6.33
CA ALA A 368 26.38 20.58 -7.54
C ALA A 368 24.91 20.42 -7.17
N TRP A 369 24.04 21.08 -7.94
CA TRP A 369 22.62 20.78 -7.92
C TRP A 369 22.40 19.35 -8.37
N ASN A 370 21.57 18.60 -7.65
CA ASN A 370 21.19 17.24 -8.00
C ASN A 370 19.81 16.93 -7.41
N ARG A 371 19.19 15.85 -7.88
CA ARG A 371 17.88 15.37 -7.41
C ARG A 371 17.95 13.94 -6.91
N LEU A 372 19.03 13.57 -6.20
CA LEU A 372 19.23 12.20 -5.68
C LEU A 372 18.20 11.77 -4.63
N PHE A 373 17.51 12.73 -3.99
CA PHE A 373 16.54 12.48 -2.91
C PHE A 373 15.08 12.76 -3.33
N SER A 374 14.84 13.17 -4.58
CA SER A 374 13.51 13.52 -5.06
C SER A 374 13.45 13.41 -6.59
N PRO A 375 12.33 12.96 -7.18
CA PRO A 375 12.22 12.97 -8.63
C PRO A 375 12.17 14.39 -9.24
N ILE A 376 11.79 15.41 -8.46
CA ILE A 376 11.55 16.77 -9.00
C ILE A 376 12.28 17.88 -8.23
N THR A 377 12.60 17.67 -6.96
CA THR A 377 13.20 18.70 -6.11
C THR A 377 14.72 18.59 -6.12
N PHE A 378 15.39 19.69 -6.46
CA PHE A 378 16.84 19.77 -6.50
C PHE A 378 17.41 20.27 -5.17
N VAL A 379 18.51 19.66 -4.75
CA VAL A 379 19.33 20.09 -3.62
C VAL A 379 20.76 20.30 -4.06
N GLU A 380 21.49 21.14 -3.34
CA GLU A 380 22.92 21.34 -3.56
C GLU A 380 23.70 20.47 -2.58
N SER A 381 24.65 19.68 -3.10
CA SER A 381 25.52 18.85 -2.27
C SER A 381 26.83 18.54 -3.00
N LYS A 382 27.82 18.03 -2.25
CA LYS A 382 29.03 17.49 -2.85
C LYS A 382 28.83 16.01 -3.13
N LEU A 383 28.83 15.64 -4.39
CA LEU A 383 28.52 14.27 -4.82
C LEU A 383 29.52 13.24 -4.26
N ASN A 384 30.77 13.62 -4.03
CA ASN A 384 31.76 12.73 -3.41
C ASN A 384 31.51 12.44 -1.92
N GLU A 385 30.76 13.29 -1.23
CA GLU A 385 30.34 13.03 0.16
C GLU A 385 29.16 12.05 0.20
N LEU A 386 28.30 12.07 -0.84
CA LEU A 386 27.11 11.23 -0.88
C LEU A 386 27.43 9.76 -1.23
N HIS A 387 28.13 9.51 -2.34
CA HIS A 387 28.47 8.17 -2.82
C HIS A 387 29.91 8.11 -3.31
N ASP A 388 30.54 6.93 -3.24
CA ASP A 388 31.92 6.71 -3.70
C ASP A 388 31.99 6.54 -5.24
N GLY A 389 30.88 6.19 -5.90
CA GLY A 389 30.75 6.25 -7.35
C GLY A 389 29.30 6.27 -7.83
N TYR A 390 29.13 6.61 -9.11
CA TYR A 390 27.84 6.72 -9.78
C TYR A 390 27.84 5.91 -11.07
N LEU A 391 26.78 5.13 -11.28
CA LEU A 391 26.52 4.41 -12.52
C LEU A 391 25.29 5.02 -13.20
N TYR A 392 25.53 5.82 -14.22
CA TYR A 392 24.50 6.47 -15.01
C TYR A 392 23.93 5.53 -16.08
N PHE A 393 22.61 5.53 -16.19
CA PHE A 393 21.84 4.89 -17.23
C PHE A 393 21.22 5.98 -18.09
N ARG A 394 21.54 5.98 -19.39
CA ARG A 394 20.93 6.91 -20.34
C ARG A 394 19.41 6.72 -20.42
N SER A 395 18.97 5.47 -20.42
CA SER A 395 17.56 5.09 -20.46
C SER A 395 17.32 4.04 -19.39
N VAL A 396 16.20 4.19 -18.68
CA VAL A 396 15.67 3.18 -17.77
C VAL A 396 14.43 2.54 -18.39
N THR A 397 14.21 1.26 -18.11
CA THR A 397 13.03 0.52 -18.55
C THR A 397 12.23 0.10 -17.34
N PRO A 398 10.91 0.35 -17.28
CA PRO A 398 10.09 -0.08 -16.14
C PRO A 398 10.17 -1.60 -15.93
N SER A 399 10.33 -2.01 -14.67
CA SER A 399 10.30 -3.42 -14.27
C SER A 399 8.91 -4.00 -14.50
N THR A 400 8.85 -5.26 -14.90
CA THR A 400 7.60 -5.95 -15.24
C THR A 400 7.24 -6.99 -14.18
N ILE A 401 5.95 -7.12 -13.86
CA ILE A 401 5.46 -8.12 -12.88
C ILE A 401 5.51 -9.51 -13.53
N ILE A 402 5.88 -10.52 -12.75
CA ILE A 402 5.71 -11.93 -13.16
C ILE A 402 4.22 -12.23 -13.23
N ASP A 403 3.70 -12.50 -14.42
CA ASP A 403 2.31 -12.95 -14.60
C ASP A 403 2.10 -14.22 -13.76
N SER A 404 1.41 -14.08 -12.63
CA SER A 404 0.86 -15.22 -11.91
C SER A 404 -0.58 -15.41 -12.36
N ASP A 405 -0.89 -16.59 -12.90
CA ASP A 405 -2.25 -17.01 -13.23
C ASP A 405 -3.17 -17.06 -11.98
N GLU A 406 -2.64 -16.79 -10.78
CA GLU A 406 -3.40 -16.71 -9.53
C GLU A 406 -3.87 -15.29 -9.17
N GLU A 407 -3.09 -14.23 -9.44
CA GLU A 407 -3.57 -12.83 -9.28
C GLU A 407 -4.50 -12.43 -10.44
N ASN A 408 -4.30 -12.99 -11.64
CA ASN A 408 -5.12 -12.73 -12.83
C ASN A 408 -6.49 -13.42 -12.86
N LYS A 409 -6.84 -14.26 -11.86
CA LYS A 409 -8.21 -14.77 -11.70
C LYS A 409 -9.16 -13.80 -10.99
N VAL A 410 -8.64 -12.73 -10.38
CA VAL A 410 -9.44 -11.65 -9.79
C VAL A 410 -9.63 -10.46 -10.77
N PHE A 411 -8.77 -10.34 -11.77
CA PHE A 411 -8.73 -9.18 -12.70
C PHE A 411 -9.10 -9.49 -14.16
N LYS A 412 -10.17 -10.27 -14.37
CA LYS A 412 -10.89 -10.28 -15.66
C LYS A 412 -12.39 -10.15 -15.46
N ALA A 413 -12.84 -8.95 -15.07
CA ALA A 413 -14.18 -8.51 -15.44
C ALA A 413 -14.11 -8.07 -16.91
N LYS A 414 -14.48 -8.97 -17.82
CA LYS A 414 -14.76 -8.65 -19.21
C LYS A 414 -16.02 -7.78 -19.30
N ASP A 415 -15.90 -6.73 -20.10
CA ASP A 415 -16.95 -6.03 -20.85
C ASP A 415 -18.02 -5.27 -20.05
N ILE A 416 -17.66 -4.07 -19.55
CA ILE A 416 -18.60 -2.96 -19.49
C ILE A 416 -18.49 -2.20 -20.81
N GLN A 417 -19.47 -2.41 -21.70
CA GLN A 417 -19.69 -1.50 -22.82
C GLN A 417 -20.04 -0.12 -22.28
N THR A 418 -19.08 0.79 -22.32
CA THR A 418 -19.33 2.23 -22.19
C THR A 418 -20.12 2.68 -23.42
N ALA A 419 -21.40 2.95 -23.22
CA ALA A 419 -22.21 3.67 -24.20
C ALA A 419 -21.63 5.07 -24.40
N ASN A 420 -21.41 5.42 -25.67
CA ASN A 420 -20.90 6.70 -26.16
C ASN A 420 -21.46 7.91 -25.40
N LEU A 421 -20.56 8.66 -24.75
CA LEU A 421 -20.75 10.07 -24.42
C LEU A 421 -19.59 10.82 -25.05
N SER A 422 -19.92 11.65 -26.04
CA SER A 422 -19.01 12.48 -26.82
C SER A 422 -18.23 13.45 -25.93
N GLU A 423 -16.91 13.47 -26.10
CA GLU A 423 -15.99 14.44 -25.54
C GLU A 423 -16.34 15.87 -26.03
N PRO A 424 -16.32 16.90 -25.17
CA PRO A 424 -16.30 18.29 -25.62
C PRO A 424 -14.88 18.67 -26.08
N ASN A 425 -14.81 19.39 -27.21
CA ASN A 425 -13.60 19.85 -27.87
C ASN A 425 -12.66 20.66 -26.96
N ASP A 426 -11.37 20.28 -27.00
CA ASP A 426 -10.22 21.09 -26.61
C ASP A 426 -10.05 22.26 -27.58
N ASP A 427 -10.31 23.48 -27.12
CA ASP A 427 -9.65 24.69 -27.63
C ASP A 427 -9.88 25.86 -26.65
N GLU A 428 -8.89 26.06 -25.77
CA GLU A 428 -8.37 27.35 -25.30
C GLU A 428 -7.69 27.18 -23.94
N LEU A 429 -6.35 27.02 -23.93
CA LEU A 429 -5.43 27.64 -22.97
C LEU A 429 -3.99 27.19 -23.26
N LYS A 430 -3.35 27.86 -24.22
CA LYS A 430 -1.89 27.93 -24.30
C LYS A 430 -1.40 29.18 -23.55
N LYS A 431 -0.34 28.98 -22.77
CA LYS A 431 0.55 29.94 -22.07
C LYS A 431 0.05 30.41 -20.69
N THR A 432 0.66 29.87 -19.63
CA THR A 432 1.80 30.49 -18.92
C THR A 432 2.35 29.57 -17.83
N GLU A 433 3.68 29.49 -17.79
CA GLU A 433 4.60 29.20 -16.66
C GLU A 433 4.20 28.19 -15.57
N LEU A 434 4.88 27.03 -15.64
CA LEU A 434 5.15 26.11 -14.54
C LEU A 434 5.66 26.86 -13.30
N ASN A 435 4.81 26.98 -12.28
CA ASN A 435 5.19 27.11 -10.87
C ASN A 435 4.01 26.68 -9.99
N GLU A 436 3.57 25.43 -10.13
CA GLU A 436 2.94 24.73 -9.01
C GLU A 436 4.01 23.83 -8.40
N VAL A 437 4.57 24.28 -7.26
CA VAL A 437 5.34 23.41 -6.38
C VAL A 437 4.33 22.41 -5.81
N VAL A 438 4.24 21.23 -6.42
CA VAL A 438 3.43 20.12 -5.91
C VAL A 438 4.05 19.70 -4.58
N VAL A 439 3.43 20.12 -3.48
CA VAL A 439 3.84 19.70 -2.14
C VAL A 439 3.19 18.34 -1.85
N TYR A 440 4.01 17.32 -1.64
CA TYR A 440 3.56 15.94 -1.47
C TYR A 440 3.02 15.72 -0.07
N ALA A 441 1.70 15.68 0.05
CA ALA A 441 1.03 15.15 1.23
C ALA A 441 1.00 13.63 1.14
N LYS A 442 1.85 12.94 1.88
CA LYS A 442 1.93 11.47 1.79
C LYS A 442 0.89 10.76 2.66
N ARG A 443 -0.22 11.43 3.07
CA ARG A 443 -1.17 10.89 4.07
C ARG A 443 -1.49 9.45 3.75
N THR A 444 -1.15 8.54 4.66
CA THR A 444 -1.45 7.13 4.45
C THR A 444 -2.96 6.95 4.41
N ALA A 445 -3.43 5.94 3.67
CA ALA A 445 -4.86 5.62 3.63
C ALA A 445 -5.44 5.43 5.05
N TYR A 446 -4.65 4.86 5.96
CA TYR A 446 -5.04 4.67 7.37
C TYR A 446 -5.21 5.97 8.15
N GLN A 447 -4.35 6.98 7.94
CA GLN A 447 -4.54 8.29 8.55
C GLN A 447 -5.79 8.99 8.03
N VAL A 448 -6.08 8.87 6.73
CA VAL A 448 -7.35 9.38 6.18
C VAL A 448 -8.53 8.66 6.84
N MET A 449 -8.47 7.33 6.95
CA MET A 449 -9.51 6.53 7.62
C MET A 449 -9.65 6.84 9.11
N GLN A 450 -8.56 7.13 9.82
CA GLN A 450 -8.62 7.57 11.21
C GLN A 450 -9.34 8.92 11.33
N ASN A 451 -8.99 9.90 10.49
CA ASN A 451 -9.67 11.20 10.45
C ASN A 451 -11.17 11.05 10.07
N VAL A 452 -11.49 10.14 9.16
CA VAL A 452 -12.88 9.79 8.82
C VAL A 452 -13.61 9.33 10.07
N ILE A 453 -13.08 8.36 10.81
CA ILE A 453 -13.70 7.82 12.02
C ILE A 453 -13.84 8.90 13.11
N GLU A 454 -12.81 9.72 13.31
CA GLU A 454 -12.83 10.83 14.27
C GLU A 454 -13.80 11.95 13.87
N SER A 455 -14.13 12.08 12.58
CA SER A 455 -15.08 13.08 12.08
C SER A 455 -16.55 12.70 12.25
N PHE A 456 -16.86 11.46 12.66
CA PHE A 456 -18.21 10.90 12.60
C PHE A 456 -19.26 11.71 13.36
N GLU A 457 -18.99 12.08 14.61
CA GLU A 457 -19.92 12.87 15.45
C GLU A 457 -20.23 14.25 14.86
N ARG A 458 -19.30 14.80 14.08
CA ARG A 458 -19.46 16.08 13.39
C ARG A 458 -20.22 15.94 12.06
N ASN A 459 -19.95 14.87 11.31
CA ASN A 459 -20.40 14.75 9.93
C ASN A 459 -21.72 13.98 9.78
N TYR A 460 -22.10 13.12 10.72
CA TYR A 460 -23.28 12.26 10.62
C TYR A 460 -24.24 12.47 11.79
N PRO A 461 -25.57 12.37 11.57
CA PRO A 461 -26.55 12.61 12.61
C PRO A 461 -26.55 11.48 13.64
N ASP A 462 -26.52 11.84 14.94
CA ASP A 462 -26.77 10.92 16.06
C ASP A 462 -28.15 11.10 16.71
N ASN A 463 -28.86 12.17 16.32
CA ASN A 463 -30.22 12.43 16.76
C ASN A 463 -31.24 11.77 15.83
N PRO A 464 -32.44 11.42 16.33
CA PRO A 464 -33.47 10.84 15.50
C PRO A 464 -33.94 11.78 14.39
N PHE A 465 -34.24 11.20 13.23
CA PHE A 465 -34.79 11.92 12.09
C PHE A 465 -35.83 11.07 11.37
N SER A 466 -36.72 11.74 10.63
CA SER A 466 -37.67 11.08 9.72
C SER A 466 -37.36 11.45 8.27
N SER A 467 -37.69 10.56 7.34
CA SER A 467 -37.48 10.76 5.89
C SER A 467 -38.53 10.00 5.08
N GLU A 468 -38.71 10.40 3.83
CA GLU A 468 -39.49 9.66 2.84
C GLU A 468 -38.55 8.78 2.01
N MET A 469 -38.86 7.50 1.88
CA MET A 469 -38.08 6.50 1.17
C MET A 469 -38.89 5.97 -0.01
N LYS A 470 -38.29 5.95 -1.21
CA LYS A 470 -38.79 5.20 -2.37
C LYS A 470 -37.85 4.05 -2.68
N THR A 471 -38.40 2.86 -2.87
CA THR A 471 -37.61 1.68 -3.17
C THR A 471 -38.21 0.90 -4.33
N ASN A 472 -37.35 0.42 -5.22
CA ASN A 472 -37.67 -0.60 -6.22
C ASN A 472 -36.98 -1.91 -5.83
N ILE A 473 -37.71 -3.03 -5.93
CA ILE A 473 -37.17 -4.37 -5.70
C ILE A 473 -37.46 -5.22 -6.94
N GLN A 474 -36.41 -5.83 -7.48
CA GLN A 474 -36.48 -6.69 -8.65
C GLN A 474 -35.82 -8.04 -8.35
N ALA A 475 -36.46 -9.15 -8.73
CA ALA A 475 -35.89 -10.48 -8.67
C ALA A 475 -35.94 -11.16 -10.04
N LYS A 476 -34.80 -11.67 -10.48
CA LYS A 476 -34.61 -12.39 -11.75
C LYS A 476 -34.13 -13.80 -11.49
N VAL A 477 -34.55 -14.70 -12.38
CA VAL A 477 -33.94 -16.03 -12.53
C VAL A 477 -33.56 -16.15 -14.01
N SER A 478 -32.28 -16.47 -14.27
CA SER A 478 -31.64 -16.27 -15.56
C SER A 478 -31.87 -14.82 -16.04
N ASN A 479 -32.35 -14.62 -17.27
CA ASN A 479 -32.64 -13.28 -17.81
C ASN A 479 -34.11 -12.87 -17.68
N VAL A 480 -34.92 -13.63 -16.93
CA VAL A 480 -36.36 -13.37 -16.80
C VAL A 480 -36.63 -12.71 -15.46
N THR A 481 -37.24 -11.54 -15.48
CA THR A 481 -37.74 -10.88 -14.27
C THR A 481 -39.00 -11.58 -13.80
N TYR A 482 -39.06 -12.03 -12.54
CA TYR A 482 -40.23 -12.68 -11.94
C TYR A 482 -40.89 -11.82 -10.86
N LEU A 483 -40.16 -10.85 -10.33
CA LEU A 483 -40.65 -9.89 -9.35
C LEU A 483 -40.15 -8.50 -9.71
N ASP A 484 -41.03 -7.51 -9.71
CA ASP A 484 -40.68 -6.10 -9.85
C ASP A 484 -41.76 -5.25 -9.17
N PHE A 485 -41.39 -4.49 -8.16
CA PHE A 485 -42.33 -3.58 -7.51
C PHE A 485 -41.64 -2.36 -6.89
N ASP A 486 -42.40 -1.29 -6.82
CA ASP A 486 -42.02 -0.05 -6.16
C ASP A 486 -42.85 0.14 -4.88
N PHE A 487 -42.25 0.71 -3.84
CA PHE A 487 -43.01 1.23 -2.71
C PHE A 487 -42.45 2.56 -2.23
N ILE A 488 -43.33 3.32 -1.56
CA ILE A 488 -42.98 4.52 -0.81
C ILE A 488 -43.31 4.30 0.66
N ALA A 489 -42.37 4.64 1.53
CA ALA A 489 -42.49 4.51 2.97
C ALA A 489 -42.04 5.78 3.70
N GLU A 490 -42.68 6.04 4.83
CA GLU A 490 -42.08 6.92 5.85
C GLU A 490 -41.09 6.09 6.66
N GLN A 491 -39.89 6.64 6.87
CA GLN A 491 -38.84 6.05 7.68
C GLN A 491 -38.54 6.95 8.88
N TYR A 492 -38.38 6.34 10.04
CA TYR A 492 -37.84 6.97 11.24
C TYR A 492 -36.54 6.25 11.64
N ASP A 493 -35.45 7.01 11.71
CA ASP A 493 -34.13 6.53 12.13
C ASP A 493 -33.74 7.22 13.43
N LEU A 494 -32.95 6.54 14.26
CA LEU A 494 -32.45 7.10 15.52
C LEU A 494 -31.13 7.85 15.35
N GLY A 495 -30.44 7.66 14.22
CA GLY A 495 -29.12 8.20 13.97
C GLY A 495 -28.12 7.11 13.56
N TYR A 496 -27.00 7.52 12.98
CA TYR A 496 -26.01 6.62 12.38
C TYR A 496 -24.91 6.14 13.33
N LEU A 497 -24.73 6.76 14.51
CA LEU A 497 -23.55 6.52 15.36
C LEU A 497 -23.82 5.64 16.58
N ASN A 498 -24.66 6.08 17.52
CA ASN A 498 -24.76 5.47 18.85
C ASN A 498 -25.99 4.57 19.07
N HIS A 499 -26.70 4.22 18.01
CA HIS A 499 -27.92 3.39 18.09
C HIS A 499 -27.65 1.99 17.56
N ILE A 500 -28.19 0.95 18.19
CA ILE A 500 -28.04 -0.44 17.71
C ILE A 500 -29.28 -0.87 16.90
N ASN A 501 -30.41 -0.21 17.14
CA ASN A 501 -31.70 -0.56 16.55
C ASN A 501 -31.83 -0.16 15.09
N ARG A 502 -32.63 -0.92 14.35
CA ARG A 502 -33.02 -0.58 12.98
C ARG A 502 -33.98 0.59 12.87
N SER A 503 -33.87 1.29 11.74
CA SER A 503 -34.87 2.27 11.33
C SER A 503 -36.23 1.60 11.29
N THR A 504 -37.26 2.30 11.74
CA THR A 504 -38.64 1.87 11.61
C THR A 504 -39.26 2.42 10.34
N LYS A 505 -40.15 1.63 9.71
CA LYS A 505 -40.75 1.99 8.41
C LYS A 505 -42.26 1.75 8.40
N ASN A 506 -42.97 2.63 7.70
CA ASN A 506 -44.40 2.50 7.39
C ASN A 506 -44.61 2.66 5.89
N ILE A 507 -44.97 1.57 5.21
CA ILE A 507 -45.31 1.63 3.78
C ILE A 507 -46.61 2.43 3.62
N LYS A 508 -46.58 3.41 2.71
CA LYS A 508 -47.72 4.26 2.38
C LYS A 508 -48.33 3.86 1.05
N GLU A 509 -47.49 3.56 0.07
CA GLU A 509 -47.91 3.27 -1.30
C GLU A 509 -47.07 2.13 -1.87
N LEU A 510 -47.67 1.27 -2.67
CA LEU A 510 -47.04 0.10 -3.29
C LEU A 510 -47.57 -0.05 -4.72
N ARG A 511 -46.69 -0.33 -5.68
CA ARG A 511 -47.03 -0.64 -7.07
C ARG A 511 -46.32 -1.90 -7.53
N TRP A 512 -47.10 -2.92 -7.88
CA TRP A 512 -46.58 -4.11 -8.54
C TRP A 512 -46.38 -3.84 -10.03
N ASN A 513 -45.14 -3.81 -10.51
CA ASN A 513 -44.82 -3.75 -11.93
C ASN A 513 -44.87 -5.16 -12.54
N LYS A 514 -44.43 -6.16 -11.78
CA LYS A 514 -44.54 -7.59 -12.08
C LYS A 514 -44.69 -8.40 -10.79
N LYS A 515 -45.78 -9.15 -10.68
CA LYS A 515 -46.04 -10.10 -9.58
C LYS A 515 -46.12 -11.51 -10.16
N GLY A 516 -44.96 -12.09 -10.44
CA GLY A 516 -44.83 -13.42 -11.02
C GLY A 516 -44.61 -14.51 -9.97
N ASP A 517 -43.74 -15.45 -10.30
CA ASP A 517 -43.56 -16.71 -9.56
C ASP A 517 -42.69 -16.59 -8.29
N PHE A 518 -42.14 -15.41 -8.01
CA PHE A 518 -41.43 -15.13 -6.77
C PHE A 518 -42.42 -14.57 -5.74
N LEU A 519 -42.66 -15.29 -4.63
CA LEU A 519 -43.56 -14.80 -3.59
C LEU A 519 -42.84 -13.81 -2.71
N SER A 520 -43.48 -12.66 -2.50
CA SER A 520 -43.09 -11.75 -1.44
C SER A 520 -44.30 -11.17 -0.76
N GLU A 521 -44.32 -11.28 0.57
CA GLU A 521 -45.46 -10.92 1.42
C GLU A 521 -45.13 -9.74 2.32
N SER A 522 -43.84 -9.54 2.63
CA SER A 522 -43.42 -8.49 3.55
C SER A 522 -42.01 -7.94 3.28
N LEU A 523 -41.79 -6.66 3.60
CA LEU A 523 -40.46 -6.04 3.64
C LEU A 523 -39.44 -6.80 4.49
N ARG A 524 -39.88 -7.60 5.46
CA ARG A 524 -39.01 -8.38 6.34
C ARG A 524 -38.06 -9.31 5.58
N GLU A 525 -38.48 -9.80 4.42
CA GLU A 525 -37.68 -10.67 3.56
C GLU A 525 -36.45 -9.96 2.98
N TYR A 526 -36.51 -8.63 2.83
CA TYR A 526 -35.46 -7.81 2.23
C TYR A 526 -34.67 -7.01 3.26
N HIS A 527 -34.94 -7.18 4.56
CA HIS A 527 -34.26 -6.42 5.61
C HIS A 527 -32.73 -6.49 5.50
N GLY A 528 -32.14 -7.64 5.18
CA GLY A 528 -30.69 -7.76 5.01
C GLY A 528 -30.10 -6.89 3.89
N LEU A 529 -30.87 -6.65 2.82
CA LEU A 529 -30.46 -5.84 1.66
C LEU A 529 -30.84 -4.37 1.81
N MET A 530 -31.80 -4.05 2.68
CA MET A 530 -32.30 -2.70 2.94
C MET A 530 -31.75 -2.06 4.22
N TYR A 531 -31.13 -2.86 5.08
CA TYR A 531 -30.69 -2.44 6.41
C TYR A 531 -29.17 -2.47 6.54
N ASN A 532 -28.50 -1.59 5.78
CA ASN A 532 -27.05 -1.40 5.86
C ASN A 532 -26.73 0.09 5.81
N CYS A 533 -26.71 0.74 6.97
CA CYS A 533 -26.00 1.99 7.11
C CYS A 533 -24.51 1.65 7.33
N PRO A 534 -23.61 1.86 6.34
CA PRO A 534 -22.22 1.47 6.48
C PRO A 534 -21.51 2.23 7.61
N ILE A 535 -21.81 3.52 7.83
CA ILE A 535 -21.30 4.31 8.97
C ILE A 535 -21.54 3.58 10.31
N LYS A 536 -22.72 2.97 10.42
CA LYS A 536 -23.16 2.26 11.61
C LYS A 536 -22.60 0.84 11.72
N TYR A 537 -22.44 0.12 10.61
CA TYR A 537 -22.21 -1.33 10.65
C TYR A 537 -20.89 -1.84 10.07
N ALA A 538 -20.29 -1.10 9.13
CA ALA A 538 -19.09 -1.49 8.43
C ALA A 538 -17.93 -1.68 9.42
N PRO A 539 -17.33 -2.89 9.52
CA PRO A 539 -16.24 -3.14 10.45
C PRO A 539 -14.99 -2.31 10.16
N PHE A 540 -14.73 -1.98 8.89
CA PHE A 540 -13.61 -1.12 8.49
C PHE A 540 -13.77 0.35 8.95
N LEU A 541 -14.95 0.74 9.45
CA LEU A 541 -15.21 2.06 10.04
C LEU A 541 -15.26 2.03 11.57
N LYS A 542 -14.87 0.91 12.20
CA LYS A 542 -14.84 0.81 13.67
C LYS A 542 -13.45 1.10 14.19
N LYS A 543 -13.37 1.97 15.20
CA LYS A 543 -12.12 2.39 15.86
C LYS A 543 -11.22 1.21 16.25
N GLY A 544 -11.83 0.10 16.68
CA GLY A 544 -11.13 -1.13 17.06
C GLY A 544 -10.91 -2.18 15.98
N LYS A 545 -11.24 -1.87 14.73
CA LYS A 545 -11.13 -2.85 13.63
C LYS A 545 -10.54 -2.30 12.37
N PHE A 546 -10.58 -0.99 12.13
CA PHE A 546 -10.11 -0.43 10.86
C PHE A 546 -8.64 -0.76 10.57
N LYS A 547 -7.76 -0.78 11.58
CA LYS A 547 -6.35 -1.17 11.43
C LYS A 547 -6.14 -2.63 10.97
N LYS A 548 -7.18 -3.47 11.11
CA LYS A 548 -7.24 -4.87 10.69
C LYS A 548 -7.77 -5.03 9.25
N PHE A 549 -7.94 -3.93 8.51
CA PHE A 549 -8.23 -3.90 7.08
C PHE A 549 -7.00 -3.39 6.33
N ILE A 550 -6.89 -3.74 5.05
CA ILE A 550 -5.92 -3.16 4.12
C ILE A 550 -6.57 -1.97 3.45
N PHE A 551 -5.92 -0.82 3.45
CA PHE A 551 -6.38 0.38 2.73
C PHE A 551 -5.31 0.90 1.77
N GLN A 552 -5.76 1.39 0.62
CA GLN A 552 -4.89 2.04 -0.36
C GLN A 552 -5.61 3.26 -0.95
N ILE A 553 -4.92 4.40 -1.01
CA ILE A 553 -5.41 5.55 -1.78
C ILE A 553 -5.11 5.23 -3.24
N GLU A 554 -6.16 5.05 -4.04
CA GLU A 554 -6.03 4.76 -5.46
C GLU A 554 -5.80 6.03 -6.27
N GLU A 555 -6.55 7.07 -5.93
CA GLU A 555 -6.49 8.37 -6.60
C GLU A 555 -7.08 9.47 -5.75
N THR A 556 -6.90 10.71 -6.20
CA THR A 556 -7.66 11.88 -5.74
C THR A 556 -8.35 12.48 -6.94
N LYS A 557 -9.64 12.81 -6.82
CA LYS A 557 -10.42 13.39 -7.92
C LYS A 557 -11.50 14.34 -7.43
N MET A 558 -12.10 15.06 -8.37
CA MET A 558 -13.30 15.86 -8.11
C MET A 558 -14.55 14.97 -8.10
N TYR A 559 -15.38 15.11 -7.07
CA TYR A 559 -16.69 14.48 -6.97
C TYR A 559 -17.68 15.48 -6.37
N ASN A 560 -18.79 15.77 -7.07
CA ASN A 560 -19.78 16.77 -6.67
C ASN A 560 -19.17 18.15 -6.32
N ASN A 561 -18.21 18.62 -7.13
CA ASN A 561 -17.47 19.88 -6.96
C ASN A 561 -16.59 19.99 -5.71
N GLU A 562 -16.34 18.88 -5.01
CA GLU A 562 -15.39 18.80 -3.90
C GLU A 562 -14.29 17.79 -4.25
N GLU A 563 -13.09 18.01 -3.72
CA GLU A 563 -11.97 17.09 -3.92
C GLU A 563 -12.09 15.91 -2.94
N VAL A 564 -11.99 14.68 -3.45
CA VAL A 564 -12.15 13.46 -2.65
C VAL A 564 -10.95 12.52 -2.80
N PHE A 565 -10.57 11.85 -1.71
CA PHE A 565 -9.74 10.65 -1.76
C PHE A 565 -10.59 9.47 -2.18
N VAL A 566 -10.12 8.69 -3.16
CA VAL A 566 -10.69 7.37 -3.49
C VAL A 566 -9.83 6.32 -2.82
N ILE A 567 -10.39 5.64 -1.81
CA ILE A 567 -9.68 4.67 -0.98
C ILE A 567 -10.27 3.30 -1.23
N SER A 568 -9.47 2.35 -1.69
CA SER A 568 -9.86 0.94 -1.70
C SER A 568 -9.67 0.33 -0.31
N PHE A 569 -10.49 -0.65 0.02
CA PHE A 569 -10.30 -1.45 1.23
C PHE A 569 -10.48 -2.95 0.94
N SER A 570 -9.80 -3.79 1.72
CA SER A 570 -10.07 -5.23 1.76
C SER A 570 -9.82 -5.83 3.15
N SER A 571 -10.58 -6.86 3.48
CA SER A 571 -10.36 -7.67 4.67
C SER A 571 -9.43 -8.83 4.31
N PRO A 572 -8.23 -8.94 4.90
CA PRO A 572 -7.41 -10.15 4.78
C PRO A 572 -8.01 -11.33 5.57
N ARG A 573 -9.08 -11.08 6.36
CA ARG A 573 -9.72 -12.06 7.23
C ARG A 573 -11.04 -12.52 6.65
N ASN A 574 -11.20 -13.84 6.57
CA ASN A 574 -12.46 -14.47 6.16
C ASN A 574 -13.26 -14.91 7.40
N HIS A 575 -13.90 -13.95 8.08
CA HIS A 575 -14.71 -14.22 9.28
C HIS A 575 -15.87 -13.22 9.43
N SER A 576 -17.01 -13.68 9.95
CA SER A 576 -18.27 -12.93 10.05
C SER A 576 -18.16 -11.60 10.83
N THR A 577 -17.22 -11.50 11.77
CA THR A 577 -16.97 -10.26 12.53
C THR A 577 -16.30 -9.15 11.72
N PHE A 578 -15.68 -9.50 10.58
CA PHE A 578 -15.04 -8.58 9.64
C PHE A 578 -15.88 -8.39 8.38
N THR A 579 -16.66 -9.39 7.97
CA THR A 579 -17.52 -9.32 6.78
C THR A 579 -18.96 -8.92 7.09
N ARG A 580 -19.43 -9.04 8.35
CA ARG A 580 -20.84 -8.89 8.73
C ARG A 580 -21.79 -9.82 7.96
N ARG A 581 -21.29 -10.94 7.45
CA ARG A 581 -22.11 -11.98 6.82
C ARG A 581 -22.06 -13.26 7.63
N VAL A 582 -23.18 -13.97 7.65
CA VAL A 582 -23.32 -15.28 8.31
C VAL A 582 -22.64 -16.40 7.51
N PHE A 583 -22.23 -16.11 6.28
CA PHE A 583 -21.45 -16.95 5.38
C PHE A 583 -20.05 -16.33 5.18
N LEU A 584 -19.07 -17.17 4.84
CA LEU A 584 -17.70 -16.74 4.62
C LEU A 584 -17.59 -16.03 3.27
N SER A 585 -16.83 -14.93 3.21
CA SER A 585 -16.71 -14.10 2.03
C SER A 585 -15.42 -13.30 2.02
N ASN A 586 -14.86 -13.08 0.83
CA ASN A 586 -13.89 -12.02 0.61
C ASN A 586 -14.64 -10.69 0.62
N TYR A 587 -14.21 -9.76 1.47
CA TYR A 587 -14.87 -8.46 1.67
C TYR A 587 -13.93 -7.33 1.25
N SER A 588 -14.37 -6.52 0.29
CA SER A 588 -13.59 -5.42 -0.27
C SER A 588 -14.48 -4.30 -0.80
N GLY A 589 -13.90 -3.17 -1.18
CA GLY A 589 -14.70 -2.06 -1.69
C GLY A 589 -13.92 -0.77 -1.89
N TYR A 590 -14.66 0.33 -2.07
CA TYR A 590 -14.12 1.67 -2.28
C TYR A 590 -14.89 2.72 -1.46
N LEU A 591 -14.18 3.75 -1.04
CA LEU A 591 -14.66 4.87 -0.25
C LEU A 591 -14.28 6.16 -0.96
N TYR A 592 -15.21 7.11 -1.02
CA TYR A 592 -14.94 8.46 -1.49
C TYR A 592 -15.01 9.37 -0.27
N VAL A 593 -13.87 9.93 0.12
CA VAL A 593 -13.73 10.72 1.34
C VAL A 593 -13.44 12.16 0.97
N ASN A 594 -14.32 13.08 1.36
CA ASN A 594 -14.13 14.51 1.16
C ASN A 594 -12.88 15.00 1.90
N LYS A 595 -11.95 15.65 1.18
CA LYS A 595 -10.70 16.15 1.77
C LYS A 595 -10.91 17.28 2.76
N LYS A 596 -12.01 18.03 2.63
CA LYS A 596 -12.29 19.23 3.44
C LYS A 596 -12.73 18.90 4.86
N ASP A 597 -13.62 17.92 5.03
CA ASP A 597 -14.23 17.60 6.32
C ASP A 597 -14.12 16.12 6.73
N PHE A 598 -13.49 15.29 5.89
CA PHE A 598 -13.34 13.83 6.02
C PHE A 598 -14.66 13.06 6.04
N ALA A 599 -15.75 13.65 5.53
CA ALA A 599 -16.99 12.92 5.35
C ALA A 599 -16.88 11.91 4.21
N ILE A 600 -17.41 10.70 4.42
CA ILE A 600 -17.60 9.74 3.35
C ILE A 600 -18.83 10.17 2.55
N VAL A 601 -18.64 10.44 1.27
CA VAL A 601 -19.69 10.86 0.33
C VAL A 601 -20.20 9.71 -0.53
N LYS A 602 -19.44 8.61 -0.61
CA LYS A 602 -19.78 7.42 -1.39
C LYS A 602 -19.08 6.18 -0.86
N ILE A 603 -19.78 5.05 -0.84
CA ILE A 603 -19.24 3.75 -0.43
C ILE A 603 -19.68 2.67 -1.41
N PHE A 604 -18.74 1.84 -1.82
CA PHE A 604 -18.97 0.57 -2.50
C PHE A 604 -18.46 -0.56 -1.61
N GLU A 605 -19.30 -1.54 -1.34
CA GLU A 605 -18.96 -2.73 -0.57
C GLU A 605 -19.27 -3.98 -1.39
N ASN A 606 -18.34 -4.94 -1.40
CA ASN A 606 -18.45 -6.17 -2.15
C ASN A 606 -18.13 -7.37 -1.26
N TRP A 607 -18.99 -8.39 -1.30
CA TRP A 607 -18.81 -9.68 -0.67
C TRP A 607 -18.83 -10.77 -1.74
N SER A 608 -17.69 -11.42 -1.97
CA SER A 608 -17.60 -12.62 -2.80
C SER A 608 -17.64 -13.84 -1.88
N VAL A 609 -18.72 -14.62 -1.94
CA VAL A 609 -18.94 -15.77 -1.06
C VAL A 609 -17.92 -16.86 -1.37
N THR A 610 -17.21 -17.31 -0.34
CA THR A 610 -16.20 -18.37 -0.44
C THR A 610 -16.74 -19.71 0.07
N ASP A 611 -17.62 -19.67 1.07
CA ASP A 611 -18.28 -20.86 1.63
C ASP A 611 -19.70 -20.48 2.09
N PHE A 612 -20.69 -21.18 1.54
CA PHE A 612 -22.11 -20.94 1.78
C PHE A 612 -22.72 -22.07 2.63
N PRO A 613 -23.11 -21.82 3.89
CA PRO A 613 -23.51 -22.87 4.82
C PRO A 613 -24.79 -23.61 4.39
N GLU A 614 -24.81 -24.93 4.61
CA GLU A 614 -25.96 -25.81 4.30
C GLU A 614 -27.28 -25.34 4.89
N GLN A 615 -27.25 -24.82 6.13
CA GLN A 615 -28.44 -24.31 6.82
C GLN A 615 -29.13 -23.12 6.11
N PHE A 616 -28.44 -22.45 5.17
CA PHE A 616 -29.01 -21.35 4.38
C PHE A 616 -29.34 -21.77 2.93
N LYS A 617 -29.15 -23.04 2.58
CA LYS A 617 -29.44 -23.56 1.24
C LYS A 617 -30.91 -23.80 0.98
N GLU A 618 -31.79 -23.72 1.97
CA GLU A 618 -33.23 -23.76 1.74
C GLU A 618 -33.62 -22.71 0.68
N GLY A 619 -34.36 -23.16 -0.34
CA GLY A 619 -34.74 -22.34 -1.49
C GLY A 619 -35.58 -21.12 -1.13
N PHE A 620 -35.88 -20.29 -2.13
CA PHE A 620 -36.87 -19.23 -1.95
C PHE A 620 -38.29 -19.82 -1.94
N ASN A 621 -39.25 -19.08 -1.41
CA ASN A 621 -40.67 -19.41 -1.57
C ASN A 621 -41.10 -19.07 -3.00
N LEU A 622 -41.12 -20.08 -3.89
CA LEU A 622 -41.37 -19.95 -5.33
C LEU A 622 -42.70 -20.61 -5.74
N LYS A 623 -43.32 -20.16 -6.85
CA LYS A 623 -44.56 -20.72 -7.44
C LYS A 623 -44.40 -21.11 -8.91
N ASN A 624 -45.41 -21.80 -9.45
CA ASN A 624 -45.58 -22.20 -10.85
C ASN A 624 -44.29 -22.72 -11.50
N SER A 625 -43.70 -21.97 -12.44
CA SER A 625 -42.53 -22.40 -13.22
C SER A 625 -41.25 -22.49 -12.40
N LEU A 626 -41.19 -21.83 -11.23
CA LEU A 626 -40.03 -21.82 -10.35
C LEU A 626 -40.14 -22.83 -9.18
N LEU A 627 -41.28 -23.53 -9.00
CA LEU A 627 -41.47 -24.54 -7.95
C LEU A 627 -40.47 -25.69 -7.99
N GLN A 628 -39.88 -25.93 -9.15
CA GLN A 628 -38.87 -26.97 -9.36
C GLN A 628 -37.57 -26.71 -8.59
N PHE A 629 -37.29 -25.46 -8.21
CA PHE A 629 -36.10 -25.10 -7.45
C PHE A 629 -36.35 -25.25 -5.95
N THR A 630 -35.54 -26.09 -5.30
CA THR A 630 -35.70 -26.49 -3.90
C THR A 630 -34.56 -25.99 -3.01
N SER A 631 -33.44 -25.57 -3.59
CA SER A 631 -32.32 -25.00 -2.85
C SER A 631 -31.65 -23.83 -3.56
N LYS A 632 -30.81 -23.09 -2.85
CA LYS A 632 -30.08 -21.91 -3.35
C LYS A 632 -28.67 -21.81 -2.78
N GLU A 633 -27.83 -21.01 -3.44
CA GLU A 633 -26.56 -20.53 -2.91
C GLU A 633 -26.37 -19.06 -3.24
N TYR A 634 -25.63 -18.33 -2.42
CA TYR A 634 -25.20 -16.96 -2.73
C TYR A 634 -23.76 -16.99 -3.26
N LYS A 635 -23.50 -16.18 -4.29
CA LYS A 635 -22.16 -16.03 -4.89
C LYS A 635 -21.58 -14.66 -4.63
N ASN A 636 -22.35 -13.61 -4.90
CA ASN A 636 -21.89 -12.24 -4.74
C ASN A 636 -22.98 -11.40 -4.09
N GLU A 637 -22.55 -10.48 -3.24
CA GLU A 637 -23.36 -9.39 -2.76
C GLU A 637 -22.57 -8.09 -2.95
N SER A 638 -23.21 -7.06 -3.47
CA SER A 638 -22.63 -5.73 -3.56
C SER A 638 -23.60 -4.69 -3.04
N MET A 639 -23.06 -3.64 -2.45
CA MET A 639 -23.82 -2.49 -2.01
C MET A 639 -23.11 -1.21 -2.40
N HIS A 640 -23.90 -0.28 -2.92
CA HIS A 640 -23.47 1.06 -3.26
C HIS A 640 -24.31 2.07 -2.48
N THR A 641 -23.68 3.00 -1.77
CA THR A 641 -24.35 3.99 -0.93
C THR A 641 -23.78 5.39 -1.19
N ASP A 642 -24.65 6.34 -1.53
CA ASP A 642 -24.31 7.75 -1.70
C ASP A 642 -24.80 8.58 -0.51
N PHE A 643 -23.96 9.53 -0.10
CA PHE A 643 -24.26 10.48 0.97
C PHE A 643 -24.27 11.91 0.44
N THR A 644 -25.28 12.67 0.85
CA THR A 644 -25.40 14.09 0.50
C THR A 644 -25.49 14.94 1.77
N LYS A 645 -24.82 16.09 1.77
CA LYS A 645 -24.89 17.06 2.86
C LYS A 645 -26.22 17.80 2.86
N ILE A 646 -26.96 17.75 3.97
CA ILE A 646 -28.23 18.45 4.19
C ILE A 646 -28.14 19.18 5.52
N GLY A 647 -28.06 20.51 5.46
CA GLY A 647 -27.67 21.31 6.63
C GLY A 647 -26.24 20.98 7.04
N GLU A 648 -26.04 20.65 8.32
CA GLU A 648 -24.72 20.35 8.87
C GLU A 648 -24.26 18.89 8.67
N TYR A 649 -25.19 17.97 8.36
CA TYR A 649 -24.93 16.53 8.35
C TYR A 649 -25.02 15.90 6.97
N TYR A 650 -24.32 14.78 6.78
CA TYR A 650 -24.42 13.92 5.60
C TYR A 650 -25.45 12.81 5.84
N PHE A 651 -26.38 12.67 4.90
CA PHE A 651 -27.45 11.67 4.93
C PHE A 651 -27.31 10.69 3.77
N ILE A 652 -27.68 9.43 4.01
CA ILE A 652 -27.82 8.44 2.93
C ILE A 652 -28.98 8.88 2.04
N THR A 653 -28.68 9.25 0.79
CA THR A 653 -29.70 9.70 -0.17
C THR A 653 -30.03 8.64 -1.21
N GLN A 654 -29.08 7.75 -1.51
CA GLN A 654 -29.28 6.65 -2.45
C GLN A 654 -28.54 5.41 -1.97
N SER A 655 -29.15 4.24 -2.19
CA SER A 655 -28.50 2.95 -1.95
C SER A 655 -28.98 1.92 -2.97
N THR A 656 -28.04 1.17 -3.54
CA THR A 656 -28.31 0.02 -4.41
C THR A 656 -27.65 -1.21 -3.84
N SER A 657 -28.43 -2.27 -3.59
CA SER A 657 -27.95 -3.56 -3.14
C SER A 657 -28.25 -4.62 -4.18
N VAL A 658 -27.27 -5.43 -4.54
CA VAL A 658 -27.40 -6.54 -5.51
C VAL A 658 -26.91 -7.81 -4.85
N LEU A 659 -27.77 -8.83 -4.81
CA LEU A 659 -27.45 -10.18 -4.35
C LEU A 659 -27.63 -11.15 -5.50
N SER A 660 -26.58 -11.90 -5.85
CA SER A 660 -26.62 -12.89 -6.92
C SER A 660 -26.09 -14.25 -6.48
N GLY A 661 -26.57 -15.30 -7.14
CA GLY A 661 -26.32 -16.67 -6.75
C GLY A 661 -26.91 -17.69 -7.71
N ASN A 662 -27.12 -18.92 -7.24
CA ASN A 662 -27.80 -19.97 -8.00
C ASN A 662 -28.98 -20.53 -7.23
N VAL A 663 -30.03 -20.92 -7.96
CA VAL A 663 -31.10 -21.80 -7.49
C VAL A 663 -30.94 -23.17 -8.13
N TYR A 664 -31.29 -24.23 -7.40
CA TYR A 664 -31.06 -25.61 -7.78
C TYR A 664 -32.35 -26.43 -7.70
N ASN A 665 -32.56 -27.32 -8.66
CA ASN A 665 -33.62 -28.33 -8.59
C ASN A 665 -33.12 -29.64 -7.95
N ASN A 666 -34.02 -30.60 -7.76
CA ASN A 666 -33.68 -31.91 -7.16
C ASN A 666 -32.70 -32.76 -7.98
N ALA A 667 -32.50 -32.43 -9.26
CA ALA A 667 -31.50 -33.06 -10.13
C ALA A 667 -30.14 -32.35 -10.12
N ALA A 668 -29.97 -31.35 -9.23
CA ALA A 668 -28.80 -30.47 -9.14
C ALA A 668 -28.54 -29.61 -10.38
N GLU A 669 -29.54 -29.43 -11.27
CA GLU A 669 -29.47 -28.43 -12.32
C GLU A 669 -29.63 -27.05 -11.70
N LYS A 670 -28.86 -26.09 -12.20
CA LYS A 670 -28.79 -24.74 -11.62
C LYS A 670 -29.20 -23.66 -12.60
N GLN A 671 -29.81 -22.61 -12.07
CA GLN A 671 -30.02 -21.35 -12.77
C GLN A 671 -29.54 -20.19 -11.90
N GLU A 672 -28.97 -19.18 -12.54
CA GLU A 672 -28.54 -17.98 -11.85
C GLU A 672 -29.75 -17.18 -11.38
N PHE A 673 -29.67 -16.56 -10.21
CA PHE A 673 -30.66 -15.59 -9.76
C PHE A 673 -29.98 -14.31 -9.31
N GLU A 674 -30.74 -13.22 -9.37
CA GLU A 674 -30.33 -11.90 -8.92
C GLU A 674 -31.50 -11.20 -8.24
N ILE A 675 -31.24 -10.60 -7.07
CA ILE A 675 -32.17 -9.70 -6.39
C ILE A 675 -31.50 -8.33 -6.31
N THR A 676 -32.14 -7.33 -6.88
CA THR A 676 -31.70 -5.93 -6.84
C THR A 676 -32.68 -5.11 -6.01
N VAL A 677 -32.15 -4.28 -5.11
CA VAL A 677 -32.90 -3.34 -4.27
C VAL A 677 -32.33 -1.95 -4.48
N ASN A 678 -33.12 -1.04 -5.05
CA ASN A 678 -32.74 0.35 -5.29
C ASN A 678 -33.57 1.28 -4.42
N SER A 679 -32.93 2.02 -3.52
CA SER A 679 -33.58 2.89 -2.55
C SER A 679 -33.11 4.33 -2.68
N ASN A 680 -34.03 5.28 -2.53
CA ASN A 680 -33.77 6.71 -2.52
C ASN A 680 -34.50 7.36 -1.34
N TRP A 681 -33.85 8.30 -0.65
CA TRP A 681 -34.41 9.03 0.48
C TRP A 681 -34.43 10.52 0.23
N LYS A 682 -35.50 11.18 0.68
CA LYS A 682 -35.67 12.63 0.63
C LYS A 682 -36.49 13.13 1.82
N ASN A 683 -36.73 14.44 1.88
CA ASN A 683 -37.57 15.07 2.91
C ASN A 683 -37.12 14.77 4.35
N PHE A 684 -35.81 14.88 4.61
CA PHE A 684 -35.24 14.65 5.95
C PHE A 684 -35.69 15.72 6.94
N ASN A 685 -36.28 15.30 8.06
CA ASN A 685 -36.73 16.17 9.14
C ASN A 685 -36.11 15.71 10.47
N ILE A 686 -35.18 16.54 10.97
CA ILE A 686 -34.41 16.32 12.21
C ILE A 686 -35.03 17.09 13.39
N LEU A 687 -35.67 18.23 13.13
CA LEU A 687 -36.17 19.13 14.20
C LEU A 687 -37.38 18.55 14.93
N ASN A 688 -38.33 17.98 14.18
CA ASN A 688 -39.54 17.37 14.71
C ASN A 688 -39.85 16.08 13.94
N PRO A 689 -39.07 15.01 14.15
CA PRO A 689 -39.20 13.79 13.36
C PRO A 689 -40.51 13.06 13.66
N ASN A 690 -41.14 12.53 12.62
CA ASN A 690 -42.33 11.70 12.75
C ASN A 690 -41.94 10.33 13.32
N GLN A 691 -42.15 10.13 14.62
CA GLN A 691 -41.79 8.89 15.29
C GLN A 691 -42.68 7.72 14.84
N ILE A 692 -42.05 6.61 14.46
CA ILE A 692 -42.72 5.33 14.18
C ILE A 692 -42.21 4.32 15.21
N LYS A 693 -43.07 3.81 16.09
CA LYS A 693 -42.66 2.77 17.05
C LYS A 693 -42.63 1.40 16.37
N ASN A 694 -41.80 0.47 16.85
CA ASN A 694 -41.70 -0.89 16.29
C ASN A 694 -43.06 -1.61 16.15
N LYS A 695 -43.98 -1.38 17.09
CA LYS A 695 -45.33 -1.98 17.08
C LYS A 695 -46.30 -1.35 16.07
N GLU A 696 -45.95 -0.16 15.57
CA GLU A 696 -46.74 0.65 14.62
C GLU A 696 -46.24 0.47 13.19
N GLU A 697 -45.19 -0.32 12.98
CA GLU A 697 -44.66 -0.59 11.64
C GLU A 697 -45.61 -1.43 10.79
N GLU A 698 -45.87 -0.96 9.58
CA GLU A 698 -46.55 -1.72 8.55
C GLU A 698 -45.55 -2.18 7.48
N HIS A 699 -45.33 -3.51 7.44
CA HIS A 699 -44.41 -4.18 6.53
C HIS A 699 -45.12 -5.09 5.53
N SER A 700 -46.43 -5.29 5.66
CA SER A 700 -47.19 -6.19 4.79
C SER A 700 -47.55 -5.49 3.50
N PHE A 701 -47.21 -6.12 2.37
CA PHE A 701 -47.58 -5.59 1.06
C PHE A 701 -49.08 -5.73 0.77
N GLU A 702 -49.79 -6.64 1.45
CA GLU A 702 -51.22 -6.87 1.22
C GLU A 702 -52.13 -5.81 1.84
N LYS A 703 -51.65 -5.14 2.88
CA LYS A 703 -52.44 -4.12 3.59
C LYS A 703 -52.36 -2.74 2.94
N VAL A 704 -51.44 -2.55 2.00
CA VAL A 704 -51.23 -1.28 1.29
C VAL A 704 -52.14 -1.26 0.06
N LYS A 705 -53.10 -0.33 0.04
CA LYS A 705 -54.01 -0.16 -1.11
C LYS A 705 -53.30 0.60 -2.22
N TYR A 706 -53.42 0.12 -3.46
CA TYR A 706 -52.89 0.80 -4.64
C TYR A 706 -53.66 2.10 -4.93
N ASN A 707 -52.94 3.22 -5.04
CA ASN A 707 -53.51 4.53 -5.38
C ASN A 707 -53.10 5.00 -6.78
N THR A 708 -54.00 4.85 -7.76
CA THR A 708 -53.73 5.19 -9.16
C THR A 708 -53.42 6.67 -9.39
N LEU A 709 -54.08 7.57 -8.65
CA LEU A 709 -53.87 9.02 -8.78
C LEU A 709 -52.50 9.45 -8.23
N PHE A 710 -52.03 8.79 -7.16
CA PHE A 710 -50.70 9.04 -6.62
C PHE A 710 -49.61 8.66 -7.63
N TRP A 711 -49.64 7.43 -8.14
CA TRP A 711 -48.60 6.92 -9.04
C TRP A 711 -48.55 7.61 -10.41
N SER A 712 -49.68 8.15 -10.89
CA SER A 712 -49.72 8.92 -12.14
C SER A 712 -49.15 10.33 -12.01
N ASN A 713 -49.19 10.92 -10.81
CA ASN A 713 -48.67 12.26 -10.53
C ASN A 713 -47.30 12.26 -9.85
N LEU A 714 -46.76 11.09 -9.53
CA LEU A 714 -45.50 10.94 -8.82
C LEU A 714 -44.32 11.43 -9.68
N LYS A 715 -43.77 12.59 -9.32
CA LYS A 715 -42.44 13.05 -9.76
C LYS A 715 -41.46 12.69 -8.65
N PHE A 716 -40.62 11.69 -8.89
CA PHE A 716 -39.60 11.25 -7.95
C PHE A 716 -38.22 11.39 -8.57
#